data_AF-A0A067JAE3-F1
#
_entry.id   AF-A0A067JAE3-F1
#
_cell.length_a   1.000
_cell.length_b   1.000
_cell.length_c   1.000
_cell.angle_alpha   90.00
_cell.angle_beta   90.00
_cell.angle_gamma   90.00
#
_symmetry.space_group_name_H-M   'P 1'
#
loop_
_entity.id
_entity.type
_entity.pdbx_description
1 polymer ?
#
loop_
_entity_poly.entity_id
_entity_poly.type
_entity_poly.pdbx_seq_one_letter_code
_entity_poly.pdbx_strand_id
1 'polypeptide(L)'
;MPEPELIEHAGLDSAVYLRIYLIGLKIFVPIAFLAWAILVPVNWTNSTLELAKLSNVTSSDIDKLSISNIPLGSQRFWTHIVMAYAFTFWTCYVLMKEYEKVATMRLQFLASERRRPDQFTVLVRNVPPDPDESVSELVEHFFLVNHPDTYLTHQVVYNANKLAKLVKKKKKMQNWLDYYQLKYSRNQSHRPFMKTGFLGLWGKKVDAIDHYTSEIEKLRKEIAEEKERVKKDPKVIMPAAFVSFKSRWGAAVCAQTQQSRNPTLWLTEWAPEPRDVYWQNLAIPYVELTIRRLIMGVAFFFLTFFFMIPIGFVQVLANIEGIEKAAPFLKPVIEIKFIKSFLQGFLPGIVLKLFLIFLPTILMIMSKFEGFTSLSSLERRSAARYYFFNIVNVFLGSIIAGTAFEQLKSFMKQSANDIPKTIGVAIPMKATFFITYIMVDGWAGIAGEVLMLKPLILFHLKNFFLVKTEKDREEAMDPGSLGFNTGEPRIQFYFLLGLVYATVTPALLPFIIVFFGFAYVVFRHQIINVYNQEYESAAAYWPDVHGRVVTALIISQVLMIGLLSTKRAALSTPFLIALPILTIWFHRFCKGRYEPAFVKYPLQEAMMRDTLERAREPNLNLKGYLQNAYAHPVFKEADDGDEDEDEILSEKLESESVLVPTKRQSRRNTPAPSRISGASSPSLTEAIKKHPEP
;
A
#
# COMPACT_ATOMS: atom_id res chain seq x y z
N MET A 1 -19.64 -19.32 -7.53
CA MET A 1 -19.33 -17.89 -7.51
C MET A 1 -18.48 -17.47 -8.71
N PRO A 2 -19.13 -17.13 -9.84
CA PRO A 2 -18.54 -16.38 -10.94
C PRO A 2 -18.03 -14.99 -10.51
N GLU A 3 -17.33 -14.30 -11.40
CA GLU A 3 -16.68 -13.01 -11.11
C GLU A 3 -17.67 -11.89 -10.70
N PRO A 4 -18.84 -11.70 -11.33
CA PRO A 4 -19.80 -10.66 -10.89
C PRO A 4 -20.34 -10.89 -9.48
N GLU A 5 -20.69 -12.13 -9.13
CA GLU A 5 -21.13 -12.50 -7.77
C GLU A 5 -20.02 -12.27 -6.74
N LEU A 6 -18.76 -12.51 -7.12
CA LEU A 6 -17.62 -12.28 -6.23
C LEU A 6 -17.41 -10.78 -5.96
N ILE A 7 -17.62 -9.93 -6.97
CA ILE A 7 -17.50 -8.46 -6.82
C ILE A 7 -18.59 -7.94 -5.88
N GLU A 8 -19.83 -8.42 -6.02
CA GLU A 8 -20.92 -8.03 -5.13
C GLU A 8 -20.71 -8.54 -3.69
N HIS A 9 -20.14 -9.74 -3.53
CA HIS A 9 -19.90 -10.34 -2.22
C HIS A 9 -18.69 -9.77 -1.48
N ALA A 10 -17.54 -9.67 -2.14
CA ALA A 10 -16.25 -9.39 -1.50
C ALA A 10 -15.57 -8.08 -1.98
N GLY A 11 -16.25 -7.30 -2.82
CA GLY A 11 -15.75 -6.03 -3.35
C GLY A 11 -14.88 -6.14 -4.60
N LEU A 12 -14.69 -5.00 -5.26
CA LEU A 12 -13.92 -4.95 -6.52
C LEU A 12 -12.42 -5.09 -6.24
N ASP A 13 -11.92 -4.52 -5.14
CA ASP A 13 -10.52 -4.63 -4.75
C ASP A 13 -10.07 -6.10 -4.63
N SER A 14 -10.88 -6.94 -3.98
CA SER A 14 -10.61 -8.37 -3.80
C SER A 14 -10.65 -9.14 -5.13
N ALA A 15 -11.63 -8.84 -5.98
CA ALA A 15 -11.76 -9.47 -7.29
C ALA A 15 -10.55 -9.13 -8.19
N VAL A 16 -10.15 -7.85 -8.26
CA VAL A 16 -8.98 -7.43 -9.05
C VAL A 16 -7.67 -7.97 -8.47
N TYR A 17 -7.58 -8.13 -7.14
CA TYR A 17 -6.41 -8.76 -6.52
C TYR A 17 -6.24 -10.21 -6.98
N LEU A 18 -7.33 -11.00 -7.05
CA LEU A 18 -7.28 -12.35 -7.63
C LEU A 18 -6.88 -12.35 -9.10
N ARG A 19 -7.25 -11.31 -9.87
CA ARG A 19 -6.82 -11.18 -11.26
C ARG A 19 -5.30 -11.07 -11.38
N ILE A 20 -4.59 -10.52 -10.40
CA ILE A 20 -3.12 -10.47 -10.41
C ILE A 20 -2.52 -11.89 -10.54
N TYR A 21 -3.07 -12.87 -9.81
CA TYR A 21 -2.63 -14.27 -9.92
C TYR A 21 -2.99 -14.89 -11.28
N LEU A 22 -4.19 -14.59 -11.79
CA LEU A 22 -4.66 -15.07 -13.08
C LEU A 22 -3.81 -14.54 -14.23
N ILE A 23 -3.38 -13.28 -14.16
CA ILE A 23 -2.44 -12.66 -15.11
C ILE A 23 -1.07 -13.33 -15.02
N GLY A 24 -0.62 -13.69 -13.82
CA GLY A 24 0.58 -14.50 -13.63
C GLY A 24 0.53 -15.78 -14.46
N LEU A 25 -0.58 -16.51 -14.41
CA LEU A 25 -0.79 -17.70 -15.25
C LEU A 25 -0.83 -17.37 -16.75
N LYS A 26 -1.60 -16.33 -17.16
CA LYS A 26 -1.69 -15.91 -18.57
C LYS A 26 -0.34 -15.51 -19.16
N ILE A 27 0.54 -14.91 -18.37
CA ILE A 27 1.89 -14.51 -18.79
C ILE A 27 2.81 -15.73 -18.81
N PHE A 28 2.92 -16.46 -17.71
CA PHE A 28 3.97 -17.47 -17.55
C PHE A 28 3.68 -18.81 -18.22
N VAL A 29 2.42 -19.22 -18.41
CA VAL A 29 2.11 -20.52 -19.04
C VAL A 29 2.60 -20.57 -20.51
N PRO A 30 2.27 -19.60 -21.39
CA PRO A 30 2.79 -19.59 -22.76
C PRO A 30 4.31 -19.40 -22.82
N ILE A 31 4.85 -18.55 -21.94
CA ILE A 31 6.31 -18.32 -21.84
C ILE A 31 7.02 -19.62 -21.47
N ALA A 32 6.52 -20.36 -20.48
CA ALA A 32 7.10 -21.64 -20.05
C ALA A 32 7.04 -22.68 -21.16
N PHE A 33 5.91 -22.80 -21.85
CA PHE A 33 5.78 -23.72 -22.97
C PHE A 33 6.82 -23.43 -24.07
N LEU A 34 6.93 -22.17 -24.49
CA LEU A 34 7.91 -21.77 -25.51
C LEU A 34 9.36 -21.91 -25.03
N ALA A 35 9.64 -21.56 -23.78
CA ALA A 35 10.98 -21.68 -23.19
C ALA A 35 11.41 -23.15 -23.08
N TRP A 36 10.51 -24.05 -22.70
CA TRP A 36 10.78 -25.49 -22.65
C TRP A 36 10.90 -26.12 -24.02
N ALA A 37 10.08 -25.71 -25.00
CA ALA A 37 10.14 -26.24 -26.35
C ALA A 37 11.42 -25.81 -27.10
N ILE A 38 11.90 -24.59 -26.87
CA ILE A 38 12.98 -23.99 -27.67
C ILE A 38 14.27 -23.85 -26.86
N LEU A 39 14.25 -23.17 -25.71
CA LEU A 39 15.48 -22.82 -24.98
C LEU A 39 16.10 -24.02 -24.28
N VAL A 40 15.29 -24.95 -23.74
CA VAL A 40 15.81 -26.16 -23.06
C VAL A 40 16.64 -27.04 -24.02
N PRO A 41 16.15 -27.44 -25.22
CA PRO A 41 16.98 -28.17 -26.19
C PRO A 41 18.23 -27.41 -26.64
N VAL A 42 18.12 -26.09 -26.85
CA VAL A 42 19.24 -25.24 -27.27
C VAL A 42 20.35 -25.18 -26.20
N ASN A 43 19.97 -25.14 -24.93
CA ASN A 43 20.90 -25.13 -23.79
C ASN A 43 21.47 -26.52 -23.51
N TRP A 44 20.64 -27.57 -23.57
CA TRP A 44 21.04 -28.94 -23.20
C TRP A 44 22.02 -29.58 -24.18
N THR A 45 21.91 -29.28 -25.48
CA THR A 45 22.74 -29.85 -26.55
C THR A 45 24.20 -29.39 -26.54
N ASN A 46 24.70 -28.85 -25.44
CA ASN A 46 26.06 -28.35 -25.31
C ASN A 46 26.74 -28.96 -24.08
N SER A 47 28.06 -29.12 -24.13
CA SER A 47 28.85 -29.80 -23.09
C SER A 47 29.86 -28.87 -22.40
N THR A 48 29.69 -27.55 -22.53
CA THR A 48 30.66 -26.58 -21.97
C THR A 48 30.79 -26.64 -20.45
N LEU A 49 29.68 -26.85 -19.73
CA LEU A 49 29.72 -27.02 -18.27
C LEU A 49 30.35 -28.35 -17.85
N GLU A 50 30.27 -29.39 -18.68
CA GLU A 50 30.93 -30.68 -18.42
C GLU A 50 32.45 -30.56 -18.58
N LEU A 51 32.90 -29.78 -19.56
CA LEU A 51 34.31 -29.36 -19.68
C LEU A 51 34.76 -28.46 -18.52
N ALA A 52 33.88 -27.60 -17.98
CA ALA A 52 34.20 -26.74 -16.85
C ALA A 52 34.27 -27.49 -15.50
N LYS A 53 33.49 -28.57 -15.33
CA LYS A 53 33.58 -29.46 -14.14
C LYS A 53 34.96 -30.12 -14.01
N LEU A 54 35.64 -30.39 -15.14
CA LEU A 54 37.03 -30.87 -15.16
C LEU A 54 38.04 -29.82 -14.66
N SER A 55 37.65 -28.55 -14.56
CA SER A 55 38.46 -27.42 -14.07
C SER A 55 38.05 -26.90 -12.68
N ASN A 56 37.43 -27.73 -11.83
CA ASN A 56 36.98 -27.41 -10.47
C ASN A 56 35.88 -26.34 -10.37
N VAL A 57 35.04 -26.16 -11.40
CA VAL A 57 33.84 -25.32 -11.30
C VAL A 57 32.65 -26.17 -10.85
N THR A 58 32.11 -25.90 -9.67
CA THR A 58 30.91 -26.55 -9.16
C THR A 58 29.69 -26.07 -9.95
N SER A 59 29.02 -26.98 -10.65
CA SER A 59 27.76 -26.69 -11.36
C SER A 59 26.72 -27.77 -11.12
N SER A 60 25.49 -27.33 -10.86
CA SER A 60 24.32 -28.18 -10.67
C SER A 60 23.78 -28.68 -12.01
N ASP A 61 23.00 -29.76 -12.01
CA ASP A 61 22.40 -30.27 -13.24
C ASP A 61 21.34 -29.31 -13.83
N ILE A 62 20.78 -28.41 -13.00
CA ILE A 62 19.89 -27.34 -13.44
C ILE A 62 20.66 -26.29 -14.26
N ASP A 63 21.94 -26.06 -13.96
CA ASP A 63 22.76 -25.10 -14.69
C ASP A 63 22.98 -25.53 -16.14
N LYS A 64 22.95 -26.85 -16.44
CA LYS A 64 23.00 -27.38 -17.81
C LYS A 64 21.84 -26.90 -18.69
N LEU A 65 20.69 -26.60 -18.08
CA LEU A 65 19.49 -26.10 -18.77
C LEU A 65 19.50 -24.57 -18.95
N SER A 66 20.54 -23.89 -18.49
CA SER A 66 20.64 -22.43 -18.52
C SER A 66 21.57 -21.93 -19.62
N ILE A 67 21.49 -20.62 -19.87
CA ILE A 67 22.41 -19.89 -20.77
C ILE A 67 23.89 -20.01 -20.36
N SER A 68 24.19 -20.43 -19.12
CA SER A 68 25.57 -20.64 -18.67
C SER A 68 26.25 -21.78 -19.45
N ASN A 69 25.49 -22.76 -19.96
CA ASN A 69 25.98 -23.87 -20.78
C ASN A 69 26.30 -23.50 -22.24
N ILE A 70 26.09 -22.24 -22.64
CA ILE A 70 26.41 -21.77 -24.00
C ILE A 70 27.85 -21.21 -24.03
N PRO A 71 28.68 -21.65 -25.01
CA PRO A 71 30.05 -21.15 -25.19
C PRO A 71 30.06 -19.68 -25.60
N LEU A 72 31.16 -19.02 -25.29
CA LEU A 72 31.41 -17.63 -25.66
C LEU A 72 31.35 -17.47 -27.19
N GLY A 73 30.68 -16.42 -27.67
CA GLY A 73 30.56 -16.12 -29.10
C GLY A 73 29.65 -17.04 -29.93
N SER A 74 28.86 -17.92 -29.30
CA SER A 74 27.95 -18.82 -30.01
C SER A 74 26.81 -18.09 -30.73
N GLN A 75 26.44 -18.57 -31.93
CA GLN A 75 25.25 -18.10 -32.64
C GLN A 75 23.94 -18.44 -31.92
N ARG A 76 23.94 -19.36 -30.95
CA ARG A 76 22.75 -19.74 -30.16
C ARG A 76 22.19 -18.59 -29.31
N PHE A 77 22.97 -17.54 -29.04
CA PHE A 77 22.48 -16.36 -28.34
C PHE A 77 21.37 -15.63 -29.13
N TRP A 78 21.33 -15.74 -30.46
CA TRP A 78 20.23 -15.22 -31.29
C TRP A 78 18.88 -15.80 -30.89
N THR A 79 18.82 -17.10 -30.55
CA THR A 79 17.60 -17.72 -30.07
C THR A 79 17.11 -17.05 -28.79
N HIS A 80 17.99 -16.80 -27.81
CA HIS A 80 17.60 -16.12 -26.57
C HIS A 80 17.11 -14.69 -26.80
N ILE A 81 17.68 -13.97 -27.77
CA ILE A 81 17.27 -12.62 -28.11
C ILE A 81 15.88 -12.63 -28.75
N VAL A 82 15.65 -13.49 -29.74
CA VAL A 82 14.33 -13.65 -30.38
C VAL A 82 13.28 -14.04 -29.34
N MET A 83 13.62 -14.94 -28.41
CA MET A 83 12.73 -15.31 -27.31
C MET A 83 12.48 -14.16 -26.34
N ALA A 84 13.48 -13.30 -26.07
CA ALA A 84 13.28 -12.10 -25.25
C ALA A 84 12.28 -11.12 -25.88
N TYR A 85 12.31 -10.95 -27.21
CA TYR A 85 11.29 -10.19 -27.94
C TYR A 85 9.91 -10.85 -27.82
N ALA A 86 9.81 -12.15 -28.09
CA ALA A 86 8.54 -12.88 -28.01
C ALA A 86 7.91 -12.77 -26.60
N PHE A 87 8.71 -12.96 -25.54
CA PHE A 87 8.25 -12.85 -24.16
C PHE A 87 7.85 -11.42 -23.80
N THR A 88 8.61 -10.42 -24.24
CA THR A 88 8.29 -9.01 -23.98
C THR A 88 6.99 -8.61 -24.67
N PHE A 89 6.84 -8.91 -25.97
CA PHE A 89 5.62 -8.58 -26.71
C PHE A 89 4.39 -9.28 -26.15
N TRP A 90 4.51 -10.57 -25.82
CA TRP A 90 3.41 -11.32 -25.17
C TRP A 90 3.02 -10.70 -23.84
N THR A 91 4.01 -10.40 -22.98
CA THR A 91 3.74 -9.80 -21.67
C THR A 91 3.08 -8.43 -21.80
N CYS A 92 3.58 -7.56 -22.69
CA CYS A 92 2.97 -6.26 -22.98
C CYS A 92 1.54 -6.40 -23.52
N TYR A 93 1.29 -7.36 -24.42
CA TYR A 93 -0.06 -7.62 -24.94
C TYR A 93 -1.04 -8.04 -23.83
N VAL A 94 -0.65 -8.98 -22.98
CA VAL A 94 -1.48 -9.43 -21.84
C VAL A 94 -1.72 -8.29 -20.86
N LEU A 95 -0.69 -7.52 -20.52
CA LEU A 95 -0.80 -6.36 -19.64
C LEU A 95 -1.75 -5.29 -20.21
N MET A 96 -1.65 -4.99 -21.51
CA MET A 96 -2.53 -4.04 -22.16
C MET A 96 -3.99 -4.49 -22.10
N LYS A 97 -4.26 -5.75 -22.46
CA LYS A 97 -5.61 -6.30 -22.45
C LYS A 97 -6.22 -6.35 -21.06
N GLU A 98 -5.41 -6.65 -20.06
CA GLU A 98 -5.93 -6.66 -18.70
C GLU A 98 -6.08 -5.26 -18.10
N TYR A 99 -5.25 -4.29 -18.48
CA TYR A 99 -5.47 -2.89 -18.11
C TYR A 99 -6.80 -2.37 -18.67
N GLU A 100 -7.08 -2.65 -19.94
CA GLU A 100 -8.37 -2.34 -20.59
C GLU A 100 -9.54 -2.98 -19.84
N LYS A 101 -9.42 -4.27 -19.49
CA LYS A 101 -10.45 -4.99 -18.75
C LYS A 101 -10.68 -4.42 -17.34
N VAL A 102 -9.62 -4.21 -16.55
CA VAL A 102 -9.73 -3.69 -15.17
C VAL A 102 -10.26 -2.25 -15.18
N ALA A 103 -9.88 -1.42 -16.16
CA ALA A 103 -10.43 -0.08 -16.32
C ALA A 103 -11.95 -0.13 -16.56
N THR A 104 -12.40 -1.03 -17.44
CA THR A 104 -13.83 -1.22 -17.73
C THR A 104 -14.58 -1.72 -16.50
N MET A 105 -14.02 -2.71 -15.79
CA MET A 105 -14.61 -3.22 -14.54
C MET A 105 -14.74 -2.13 -13.48
N ARG A 106 -13.72 -1.29 -13.31
CA ARG A 106 -13.76 -0.15 -12.37
C ARG A 106 -14.86 0.83 -12.73
N LEU A 107 -14.95 1.25 -13.99
CA LEU A 107 -15.98 2.20 -14.43
C LEU A 107 -17.39 1.62 -14.25
N GLN A 108 -17.59 0.36 -14.62
CA GLN A 108 -18.86 -0.33 -14.43
C GLN A 108 -19.21 -0.46 -12.94
N PHE A 109 -18.25 -0.81 -12.09
CA PHE A 109 -18.45 -0.88 -10.64
C PHE A 109 -18.86 0.48 -10.08
N LEU A 110 -18.10 1.55 -10.38
CA LEU A 110 -18.40 2.91 -9.94
C LEU A 110 -19.77 3.41 -10.43
N ALA A 111 -20.21 3.00 -11.62
CA ALA A 111 -21.55 3.34 -12.12
C ALA A 111 -22.67 2.60 -11.36
N SER A 112 -22.43 1.34 -11.00
CA SER A 112 -23.40 0.46 -10.31
C SER A 112 -23.41 0.59 -8.78
N GLU A 113 -22.39 1.22 -8.21
CA GLU A 113 -22.18 1.24 -6.76
C GLU A 113 -23.33 1.95 -6.04
N ARG A 114 -23.57 1.60 -4.77
CA ARG A 114 -24.52 2.31 -3.92
C ARG A 114 -24.02 3.71 -3.57
N ARG A 115 -24.93 4.57 -3.13
CA ARG A 115 -24.60 5.89 -2.59
C ARG A 115 -23.68 5.72 -1.39
N ARG A 116 -22.53 6.39 -1.44
CA ARG A 116 -21.56 6.48 -0.36
C ARG A 116 -21.13 7.95 -0.20
N PRO A 117 -20.75 8.40 1.01
CA PRO A 117 -20.49 9.81 1.28
C PRO A 117 -19.20 10.35 0.62
N ASP A 118 -18.25 9.48 0.29
CA ASP A 118 -17.00 9.80 -0.44
C ASP A 118 -17.25 10.32 -1.85
N GLN A 119 -18.32 9.87 -2.51
CA GLN A 119 -18.67 10.31 -3.86
C GLN A 119 -19.09 11.80 -3.92
N PHE A 120 -19.50 12.37 -2.79
CA PHE A 120 -19.98 13.75 -2.67
C PHE A 120 -19.01 14.66 -1.91
N THR A 121 -17.93 14.11 -1.36
CA THR A 121 -17.10 14.81 -0.38
C THR A 121 -15.65 14.93 -0.85
N VAL A 122 -15.09 16.11 -0.66
CA VAL A 122 -13.71 16.45 -1.00
C VAL A 122 -12.98 16.82 0.29
N LEU A 123 -11.80 16.24 0.50
CA LEU A 123 -10.91 16.62 1.58
C LEU A 123 -10.12 17.86 1.15
N VAL A 124 -10.34 18.96 1.84
CA VAL A 124 -9.62 20.22 1.66
C VAL A 124 -8.50 20.30 2.70
N ARG A 125 -7.27 20.52 2.25
CA ARG A 125 -6.06 20.61 3.08
C ARG A 125 -5.40 21.97 2.89
N ASN A 126 -4.71 22.41 3.96
CA ASN A 126 -3.92 23.63 3.98
C ASN A 126 -4.76 24.89 3.66
N VAL A 127 -5.87 25.05 4.40
CA VAL A 127 -6.66 26.29 4.44
C VAL A 127 -5.75 27.41 4.97
N PRO A 128 -5.68 28.58 4.32
CA PRO A 128 -4.84 29.68 4.78
C PRO A 128 -5.31 30.19 6.16
N PRO A 129 -4.38 30.50 7.07
CA PRO A 129 -4.76 31.14 8.33
C PRO A 129 -5.23 32.57 8.08
N ASP A 130 -6.34 32.95 8.71
CA ASP A 130 -6.87 34.31 8.73
C ASP A 130 -6.98 34.77 10.20
N PRO A 131 -6.62 36.04 10.53
CA PRO A 131 -6.72 36.55 11.89
C PRO A 131 -8.16 36.83 12.35
N ASP A 132 -9.08 37.08 11.42
CA ASP A 132 -10.42 37.58 11.72
C ASP A 132 -11.50 36.48 11.61
N GLU A 133 -11.27 35.45 10.79
CA GLU A 133 -12.21 34.36 10.49
C GLU A 133 -11.67 32.99 10.95
N SER A 134 -12.57 32.17 11.48
CA SER A 134 -12.27 30.77 11.79
C SER A 134 -12.11 29.92 10.53
N VAL A 135 -11.49 28.74 10.63
CA VAL A 135 -11.38 27.80 9.49
C VAL A 135 -12.75 27.42 8.92
N SER A 136 -13.76 27.32 9.77
CA SER A 136 -15.14 27.00 9.36
C SER A 136 -15.74 28.12 8.51
N GLU A 137 -15.69 29.36 9.02
CA GLU A 137 -16.18 30.56 8.31
C GLU A 137 -15.43 30.77 6.99
N LEU A 138 -14.11 30.55 6.97
CA LEU A 138 -13.29 30.65 5.75
C LEU A 138 -13.69 29.64 4.69
N VAL A 139 -13.88 28.37 5.09
CA VAL A 139 -14.29 27.29 4.17
C VAL A 139 -15.68 27.60 3.63
N GLU A 140 -16.62 27.95 4.49
CA GLU A 140 -17.97 28.32 4.08
C GLU A 140 -17.97 29.48 3.08
N HIS A 141 -17.33 30.59 3.42
CA HIS A 141 -17.23 31.76 2.53
C HIS A 141 -16.55 31.40 1.20
N PHE A 142 -15.45 30.64 1.23
CA PHE A 142 -14.73 30.25 0.02
C PHE A 142 -15.60 29.42 -0.93
N PHE A 143 -16.33 28.43 -0.40
CA PHE A 143 -17.14 27.53 -1.24
C PHE A 143 -18.48 28.14 -1.64
N LEU A 144 -19.10 29.00 -0.82
CA LEU A 144 -20.28 29.75 -1.24
C LEU A 144 -19.98 30.73 -2.39
N VAL A 145 -18.79 31.33 -2.42
CA VAL A 145 -18.40 32.26 -3.50
C VAL A 145 -17.98 31.53 -4.77
N ASN A 146 -17.16 30.48 -4.65
CA ASN A 146 -16.59 29.80 -5.83
C ASN A 146 -17.47 28.66 -6.36
N HIS A 147 -18.31 28.06 -5.51
CA HIS A 147 -19.16 26.90 -5.82
C HIS A 147 -20.60 27.09 -5.28
N PRO A 148 -21.29 28.21 -5.63
CA PRO A 148 -22.53 28.63 -4.97
C PRO A 148 -23.67 27.61 -5.06
N ASP A 149 -23.88 27.02 -6.24
CA ASP A 149 -25.03 26.14 -6.47
C ASP A 149 -24.79 24.71 -5.97
N THR A 150 -23.52 24.29 -5.91
CA THR A 150 -23.13 22.90 -5.64
C THR A 150 -22.70 22.67 -4.20
N TYR A 151 -22.24 23.68 -3.47
CA TYR A 151 -21.88 23.56 -2.05
C TYR A 151 -23.08 23.15 -1.20
N LEU A 152 -22.86 22.23 -0.25
CA LEU A 152 -23.90 21.73 0.66
C LEU A 152 -23.55 21.97 2.13
N THR A 153 -22.43 21.43 2.59
CA THR A 153 -21.99 21.55 3.99
C THR A 153 -20.49 21.26 4.09
N HIS A 154 -19.90 21.54 5.25
CA HIS A 154 -18.53 21.16 5.55
C HIS A 154 -18.37 20.68 6.99
N GLN A 155 -17.42 19.80 7.21
CA GLN A 155 -17.02 19.30 8.51
C GLN A 155 -15.53 19.58 8.74
N VAL A 156 -15.23 20.42 9.72
CA VAL A 156 -13.85 20.77 10.05
C VAL A 156 -13.15 19.62 10.77
N VAL A 157 -11.84 19.47 10.51
CA VAL A 157 -10.99 18.46 11.15
C VAL A 157 -10.45 18.97 12.48
N TYR A 158 -10.66 18.20 13.54
CA TYR A 158 -10.14 18.48 14.88
C TYR A 158 -8.99 17.55 15.24
N ASN A 159 -8.00 18.05 15.97
CA ASN A 159 -6.95 17.23 16.57
C ASN A 159 -7.47 16.50 17.82
N ALA A 160 -8.24 15.43 17.60
CA ALA A 160 -8.81 14.60 18.65
C ALA A 160 -7.90 13.44 19.11
N ASN A 161 -6.59 13.51 18.86
CA ASN A 161 -5.66 12.41 19.14
C ASN A 161 -5.58 12.02 20.63
N LYS A 162 -5.60 13.01 21.53
CA LYS A 162 -5.60 12.77 22.98
C LYS A 162 -6.94 12.19 23.43
N LEU A 163 -8.04 12.76 22.95
CA LEU A 163 -9.39 12.28 23.20
C LEU A 163 -9.56 10.82 22.74
N ALA A 164 -9.10 10.47 21.54
CA ALA A 164 -9.14 9.11 21.00
C ALA A 164 -8.36 8.12 21.87
N LYS A 165 -7.22 8.52 22.44
CA LYS A 165 -6.46 7.69 23.39
C LYS A 165 -7.23 7.46 24.69
N LEU A 166 -7.89 8.50 25.21
CA LEU A 166 -8.71 8.39 26.43
C LEU A 166 -9.93 7.49 26.22
N VAL A 167 -10.66 7.66 25.11
CA VAL A 167 -11.82 6.81 24.77
C VAL A 167 -11.40 5.34 24.59
N LYS A 168 -10.29 5.10 23.89
CA LYS A 168 -9.73 3.75 23.77
C LYS A 168 -9.34 3.15 25.12
N LYS A 169 -8.84 3.96 26.06
CA LYS A 169 -8.55 3.52 27.43
C LYS A 169 -9.83 3.22 28.20
N LYS A 170 -10.86 4.08 28.11
CA LYS A 170 -12.18 3.86 28.71
C LYS A 170 -12.80 2.55 28.25
N LYS A 171 -12.83 2.28 26.93
CA LYS A 171 -13.34 1.00 26.38
C LYS A 171 -12.63 -0.20 26.99
N LYS A 172 -11.30 -0.19 27.06
CA LYS A 172 -10.54 -1.27 27.71
C LYS A 172 -10.92 -1.45 29.19
N MET A 173 -11.10 -0.36 29.94
CA MET A 173 -11.51 -0.44 31.34
C MET A 173 -12.96 -0.96 31.49
N GLN A 174 -13.86 -0.58 30.58
CA GLN A 174 -15.24 -1.08 30.53
C GLN A 174 -15.27 -2.60 30.34
N ASN A 175 -14.48 -3.14 29.40
CA ASN A 175 -14.43 -4.59 29.18
C ASN A 175 -13.92 -5.34 30.42
N TRP A 176 -13.01 -4.74 31.20
CA TRP A 176 -12.59 -5.27 32.50
C TRP A 176 -13.71 -5.18 33.56
N LEU A 177 -14.48 -4.09 33.61
CA LEU A 177 -15.62 -3.98 34.51
C LEU A 177 -16.65 -5.08 34.21
N ASP A 178 -17.03 -5.22 32.94
CA ASP A 178 -18.00 -6.21 32.48
C ASP A 178 -17.54 -7.63 32.82
N TYR A 179 -16.24 -7.93 32.69
CA TYR A 179 -15.64 -9.19 33.13
C TYR A 179 -15.91 -9.51 34.61
N TYR A 180 -15.60 -8.56 35.48
CA TYR A 180 -15.68 -8.76 36.92
C TYR A 180 -17.14 -8.81 37.39
N GLN A 181 -18.02 -8.03 36.74
CA GLN A 181 -19.46 -8.12 36.95
C GLN A 181 -19.99 -9.50 36.55
N LEU A 182 -19.68 -9.99 35.34
CA LEU A 182 -20.07 -11.34 34.91
C LEU A 182 -19.54 -12.43 35.83
N LYS A 183 -18.29 -12.29 36.30
CA LYS A 183 -17.69 -13.22 37.27
C LYS A 183 -18.44 -13.23 38.60
N TYR A 184 -18.88 -12.05 39.07
CA TYR A 184 -19.68 -11.93 40.29
C TYR A 184 -21.11 -12.45 40.10
N SER A 185 -21.75 -12.17 38.96
CA SER A 185 -23.08 -12.69 38.63
C SER A 185 -23.12 -14.22 38.59
N ARG A 186 -22.05 -14.86 38.11
CA ARG A 186 -21.92 -16.34 38.13
C ARG A 186 -21.68 -16.91 39.53
N ASN A 187 -21.07 -16.15 40.42
CA ASN A 187 -20.80 -16.60 41.79
C ASN A 187 -20.98 -15.45 42.79
N GLN A 188 -22.23 -15.25 43.22
CA GLN A 188 -22.62 -14.15 44.10
C GLN A 188 -22.03 -14.24 45.52
N SER A 189 -21.53 -15.42 45.92
CA SER A 189 -20.99 -15.68 47.25
C SER A 189 -19.70 -14.92 47.56
N HIS A 190 -18.89 -14.58 46.54
CA HIS A 190 -17.60 -13.91 46.73
C HIS A 190 -17.40 -12.75 45.75
N ARG A 191 -17.28 -11.54 46.29
CA ARG A 191 -16.97 -10.33 45.51
C ARG A 191 -15.52 -10.40 44.97
N PRO A 192 -15.27 -10.09 43.69
CA PRO A 192 -13.94 -10.23 43.11
C PRO A 192 -12.99 -9.11 43.57
N PHE A 193 -11.89 -9.50 44.20
CA PHE A 193 -10.80 -8.58 44.55
C PHE A 193 -9.63 -8.70 43.55
N MET A 194 -8.95 -7.59 43.30
CA MET A 194 -7.72 -7.54 42.51
C MET A 194 -6.60 -6.79 43.24
N LYS A 195 -5.37 -6.91 42.76
CA LYS A 195 -4.26 -6.07 43.20
C LYS A 195 -3.91 -5.05 42.10
N THR A 196 -3.54 -3.83 42.47
CA THR A 196 -3.36 -2.70 41.54
C THR A 196 -2.05 -2.69 40.74
N GLY A 197 -1.07 -3.52 41.09
CA GLY A 197 0.24 -3.53 40.46
C GLY A 197 0.31 -4.31 39.14
N PHE A 198 1.51 -4.37 38.56
CA PHE A 198 1.77 -5.00 37.27
C PHE A 198 1.23 -6.44 37.21
N LEU A 199 0.34 -6.72 36.25
CA LEU A 199 -0.33 -8.00 36.04
C LEU A 199 -1.09 -8.56 37.28
N GLY A 200 -1.43 -7.71 38.25
CA GLY A 200 -2.13 -8.12 39.48
C GLY A 200 -1.25 -8.84 40.51
N LEU A 201 0.08 -8.79 40.36
CA LEU A 201 1.01 -9.51 41.23
C LEU A 201 1.35 -8.70 42.51
N TRP A 202 1.41 -7.37 42.43
CA TRP A 202 1.88 -6.45 43.48
C TRP A 202 0.80 -5.40 43.78
N GLY A 203 0.88 -4.69 44.90
CA GLY A 203 -0.03 -3.58 45.23
C GLY A 203 -1.16 -3.93 46.20
N LYS A 204 -1.99 -2.92 46.53
CA LYS A 204 -3.08 -3.03 47.49
C LYS A 204 -4.21 -3.90 46.93
N LYS A 205 -4.78 -4.76 47.78
CA LYS A 205 -5.96 -5.57 47.44
C LYS A 205 -7.19 -4.65 47.50
N VAL A 206 -7.82 -4.44 46.36
CA VAL A 206 -9.00 -3.57 46.19
C VAL A 206 -10.12 -4.36 45.53
N ASP A 207 -11.35 -3.94 45.78
CA ASP A 207 -12.51 -4.47 45.07
C ASP A 207 -12.38 -4.13 43.58
N ALA A 208 -12.44 -5.13 42.71
CA ALA A 208 -12.23 -4.92 41.29
C ALA A 208 -13.38 -4.10 40.67
N ILE A 209 -14.63 -4.34 41.09
CA ILE A 209 -15.80 -3.68 40.52
C ILE A 209 -15.79 -2.20 40.88
N ASP A 210 -15.61 -1.87 42.16
CA ASP A 210 -15.58 -0.46 42.60
C ASP A 210 -14.37 0.28 42.03
N HIS A 211 -13.21 -0.39 41.90
CA HIS A 211 -12.03 0.22 41.30
C HIS A 211 -12.23 0.57 39.83
N TYR A 212 -12.70 -0.37 38.99
CA TYR A 212 -12.94 -0.06 37.58
C TYR A 212 -14.08 0.93 37.40
N THR A 213 -15.12 0.89 38.25
CA THR A 213 -16.21 1.87 38.21
C THR A 213 -15.69 3.29 38.49
N SER A 214 -14.89 3.47 39.54
CA SER A 214 -14.28 4.77 39.86
C SER A 214 -13.27 5.24 38.81
N GLU A 215 -12.45 4.36 38.24
CA GLU A 215 -11.56 4.71 37.13
C GLU A 215 -12.33 5.09 35.85
N ILE A 216 -13.44 4.41 35.55
CA ILE A 216 -14.31 4.77 34.41
C ILE A 216 -14.95 6.13 34.64
N GLU A 217 -15.44 6.41 35.85
CA GLU A 217 -15.98 7.74 36.19
C GLU A 217 -14.92 8.84 36.05
N LYS A 218 -13.71 8.59 36.52
CA LYS A 218 -12.58 9.51 36.33
C LYS A 218 -12.28 9.73 34.85
N LEU A 219 -12.21 8.67 34.05
CA LEU A 219 -12.01 8.77 32.61
C LEU A 219 -13.19 9.48 31.91
N ARG A 220 -14.43 9.28 32.35
CA ARG A 220 -15.61 10.00 31.81
C ARG A 220 -15.48 11.51 32.06
N LYS A 221 -15.06 11.91 33.26
CA LYS A 221 -14.78 13.33 33.58
C LYS A 221 -13.65 13.89 32.71
N GLU A 222 -12.52 13.19 32.62
CA GLU A 222 -11.40 13.60 31.74
C GLU A 222 -11.80 13.70 30.27
N ILE A 223 -12.64 12.77 29.77
CA ILE A 223 -13.16 12.79 28.40
C ILE A 223 -14.11 13.97 28.19
N ALA A 224 -14.99 14.29 29.13
CA ALA A 224 -15.91 15.42 29.04
C ALA A 224 -15.13 16.75 29.02
N GLU A 225 -14.16 16.91 29.92
CA GLU A 225 -13.26 18.07 29.95
C GLU A 225 -12.47 18.22 28.64
N GLU A 226 -11.97 17.09 28.09
CA GLU A 226 -11.27 17.07 26.82
C GLU A 226 -12.20 17.37 25.63
N LYS A 227 -13.45 16.86 25.61
CA LYS A 227 -14.47 17.16 24.58
C LYS A 227 -14.77 18.66 24.56
N GLU A 228 -14.96 19.27 25.73
CA GLU A 228 -15.17 20.71 25.87
C GLU A 228 -13.95 21.52 25.43
N ARG A 229 -12.73 21.07 25.77
CA ARG A 229 -11.50 21.75 25.31
C ARG A 229 -11.37 21.71 23.79
N VAL A 230 -11.65 20.56 23.17
CA VAL A 230 -11.57 20.40 21.72
C VAL A 230 -12.59 21.29 20.99
N LYS A 231 -13.79 21.49 21.56
CA LYS A 231 -14.80 22.41 21.01
C LYS A 231 -14.42 23.89 21.15
N LYS A 232 -13.78 24.27 22.26
CA LYS A 232 -13.49 25.69 22.59
C LYS A 232 -12.12 26.18 22.10
N ASP A 233 -11.13 25.31 22.01
CA ASP A 233 -9.75 25.71 21.69
C ASP A 233 -9.54 25.81 20.17
N PRO A 234 -9.36 27.02 19.61
CA PRO A 234 -9.14 27.20 18.18
C PRO A 234 -7.83 26.56 17.70
N LYS A 235 -6.85 26.30 18.59
CA LYS A 235 -5.58 25.66 18.21
C LYS A 235 -5.74 24.18 17.87
N VAL A 236 -6.82 23.55 18.31
CA VAL A 236 -7.12 22.14 18.04
C VAL A 236 -7.74 21.97 16.65
N ILE A 237 -8.28 23.06 16.09
CA ILE A 237 -8.84 23.09 14.75
C ILE A 237 -7.68 23.05 13.74
N MET A 238 -7.67 22.01 12.92
CA MET A 238 -6.68 21.88 11.87
C MET A 238 -7.11 22.71 10.65
N PRO A 239 -6.18 23.25 9.85
CA PRO A 239 -6.48 23.92 8.58
C PRO A 239 -6.85 22.90 7.49
N ALA A 240 -7.86 22.07 7.77
CA ALA A 240 -8.39 21.03 6.91
C ALA A 240 -9.88 20.81 7.21
N ALA A 241 -10.65 20.51 6.18
CA ALA A 241 -12.07 20.24 6.28
C ALA A 241 -12.51 19.22 5.22
N PHE A 242 -13.56 18.46 5.53
CA PHE A 242 -14.31 17.68 4.56
C PHE A 242 -15.43 18.56 4.02
N VAL A 243 -15.46 18.81 2.71
CA VAL A 243 -16.46 19.67 2.06
C VAL A 243 -17.35 18.79 1.21
N SER A 244 -18.65 18.81 1.49
CA SER A 244 -19.65 18.01 0.81
C SER A 244 -20.46 18.86 -0.16
N PHE A 245 -20.81 18.26 -1.30
CA PHE A 245 -21.53 18.89 -2.39
C PHE A 245 -22.90 18.24 -2.60
N LYS A 246 -23.84 19.00 -3.19
CA LYS A 246 -25.19 18.53 -3.56
C LYS A 246 -25.19 17.49 -4.68
N SER A 247 -24.09 17.40 -5.44
CA SER A 247 -23.95 16.54 -6.61
C SER A 247 -22.55 15.93 -6.65
N ARG A 248 -22.43 14.70 -7.18
CA ARG A 248 -21.13 14.08 -7.46
C ARG A 248 -20.39 14.86 -8.52
N TRP A 249 -21.11 15.46 -9.47
CA TRP A 249 -20.52 16.36 -10.46
C TRP A 249 -19.78 17.53 -9.80
N GLY A 250 -20.40 18.20 -8.82
CA GLY A 250 -19.78 19.31 -8.09
C GLY A 250 -18.52 18.87 -7.32
N ALA A 251 -18.59 17.73 -6.63
CA ALA A 251 -17.43 17.15 -5.95
C ALA A 251 -16.31 16.79 -6.94
N ALA A 252 -16.65 16.23 -8.10
CA ALA A 252 -15.69 15.85 -9.14
C ALA A 252 -14.97 17.05 -9.76
N VAL A 253 -15.67 18.17 -9.96
CA VAL A 253 -15.08 19.43 -10.41
C VAL A 253 -14.13 19.98 -9.36
N CYS A 254 -14.56 20.03 -8.10
CA CYS A 254 -13.74 20.53 -7.00
C CYS A 254 -12.46 19.70 -6.81
N ALA A 255 -12.56 18.37 -6.72
CA ALA A 255 -11.41 17.50 -6.47
C ALA A 255 -10.35 17.49 -7.60
N GLN A 256 -10.73 17.85 -8.83
CA GLN A 256 -9.84 17.77 -10.00
C GLN A 256 -9.29 19.13 -10.48
N THR A 257 -9.74 20.25 -9.88
CA THR A 257 -9.36 21.60 -10.30
C THR A 257 -8.47 22.30 -9.27
N GLN A 258 -7.59 23.16 -9.76
CA GLN A 258 -6.78 24.03 -8.91
C GLN A 258 -7.67 25.17 -8.38
N GLN A 259 -7.83 25.27 -7.06
CA GLN A 259 -8.77 26.21 -6.44
C GLN A 259 -8.21 27.64 -6.31
N SER A 260 -6.91 27.80 -6.07
CA SER A 260 -6.30 29.11 -5.79
C SER A 260 -5.05 29.40 -6.62
N ARG A 261 -4.62 30.66 -6.68
CA ARG A 261 -3.38 31.08 -7.37
C ARG A 261 -2.14 30.36 -6.83
N ASN A 262 -2.12 30.02 -5.55
CA ASN A 262 -1.02 29.31 -4.92
C ASN A 262 -1.30 27.80 -4.96
N PRO A 263 -0.45 27.00 -5.63
CA PRO A 263 -0.64 25.55 -5.73
C PRO A 263 -0.48 24.80 -4.40
N THR A 264 -0.10 25.47 -3.30
CA THR A 264 0.05 24.84 -1.98
C THR A 264 -1.12 25.12 -1.04
N LEU A 265 -2.02 26.06 -1.38
CA LEU A 265 -3.17 26.44 -0.56
C LEU A 265 -4.46 25.91 -1.18
N TRP A 266 -5.45 25.61 -0.33
CA TRP A 266 -6.74 25.06 -0.76
C TRP A 266 -6.57 23.78 -1.59
N LEU A 267 -5.75 22.86 -1.09
CA LEU A 267 -5.47 21.60 -1.76
C LEU A 267 -6.68 20.69 -1.63
N THR A 268 -7.25 20.29 -2.76
CA THR A 268 -8.43 19.44 -2.83
C THR A 268 -8.03 18.04 -3.26
N GLU A 269 -8.40 17.04 -2.47
CA GLU A 269 -8.26 15.62 -2.79
C GLU A 269 -9.62 14.93 -2.58
N TRP A 270 -9.89 13.85 -3.30
CA TRP A 270 -11.08 13.03 -3.01
C TRP A 270 -11.05 12.57 -1.56
N ALA A 271 -12.14 12.78 -0.83
CA ALA A 271 -12.23 12.26 0.53
C ALA A 271 -12.27 10.73 0.47
N PRO A 272 -11.43 10.01 1.23
CA PRO A 272 -11.58 8.57 1.39
C PRO A 272 -12.94 8.26 2.02
N GLU A 273 -13.40 7.02 1.90
CA GLU A 273 -14.57 6.56 2.65
C GLU A 273 -14.35 6.76 4.17
N PRO A 274 -15.36 7.12 4.99
CA PRO A 274 -15.17 7.38 6.41
C PRO A 274 -14.45 6.25 7.18
N ARG A 275 -14.63 4.97 6.78
CA ARG A 275 -13.90 3.82 7.33
C ARG A 275 -12.45 3.72 6.88
N ASP A 276 -12.12 4.23 5.70
CA ASP A 276 -10.76 4.28 5.13
C ASP A 276 -9.95 5.47 5.69
N VAL A 277 -10.61 6.48 6.28
CA VAL A 277 -9.91 7.65 6.84
C VAL A 277 -9.03 7.26 8.04
N TYR A 278 -7.73 7.50 7.92
CA TYR A 278 -6.78 7.37 9.02
C TYR A 278 -6.66 8.69 9.80
N TRP A 279 -7.59 8.88 10.73
CA TRP A 279 -7.81 10.12 11.49
C TRP A 279 -6.57 10.71 12.17
N GLN A 280 -5.66 9.87 12.68
CA GLN A 280 -4.49 10.34 13.43
C GLN A 280 -3.56 11.23 12.59
N ASN A 281 -3.49 10.99 11.29
CA ASN A 281 -2.62 11.72 10.37
C ASN A 281 -3.24 13.02 9.84
N LEU A 282 -4.56 13.20 9.99
CA LEU A 282 -5.20 14.43 9.57
C LEU A 282 -4.74 15.64 10.40
N ALA A 283 -4.28 15.41 11.64
CA ALA A 283 -3.74 16.40 12.55
C ALA A 283 -2.30 16.87 12.22
N ILE A 284 -1.67 16.34 11.16
CA ILE A 284 -0.31 16.73 10.78
C ILE A 284 -0.38 17.97 9.86
N PRO A 285 0.34 19.06 10.16
CA PRO A 285 0.45 20.23 9.29
C PRO A 285 1.04 19.87 7.92
N TYR A 286 0.56 20.51 6.86
CA TYR A 286 0.99 20.20 5.49
C TYR A 286 2.50 20.38 5.28
N VAL A 287 3.09 21.45 5.83
CA VAL A 287 4.53 21.74 5.72
C VAL A 287 5.42 20.67 6.35
N GLU A 288 4.95 20.01 7.41
CA GLU A 288 5.70 18.92 8.06
C GLU A 288 5.75 17.65 7.22
N LEU A 289 4.78 17.44 6.32
CA LEU A 289 4.70 16.21 5.52
C LEU A 289 5.95 16.02 4.66
N THR A 290 6.48 17.11 4.08
CA THR A 290 7.71 17.05 3.26
C THR A 290 8.91 16.60 4.08
N ILE A 291 9.08 17.14 5.29
CA ILE A 291 10.18 16.78 6.20
C ILE A 291 10.02 15.34 6.68
N ARG A 292 8.82 14.92 7.07
CA ARG A 292 8.55 13.54 7.52
C ARG A 292 8.81 12.52 6.42
N ARG A 293 8.42 12.82 5.17
CA ARG A 293 8.72 11.99 4.00
C ARG A 293 10.21 11.90 3.72
N LEU A 294 10.95 13.01 3.86
CA LEU A 294 12.40 13.00 3.71
C LEU A 294 13.07 12.14 4.79
N ILE A 295 12.71 12.32 6.07
CA ILE A 295 13.22 11.52 7.19
C ILE A 295 12.94 10.03 6.94
N MET A 296 11.72 9.67 6.55
CA MET A 296 11.37 8.28 6.26
C MET A 296 12.03 7.73 5.00
N GLY A 297 12.37 8.58 4.03
CA GLY A 297 13.20 8.21 2.88
C GLY A 297 14.62 7.85 3.30
N VAL A 298 15.25 8.67 4.15
CA VAL A 298 16.59 8.42 4.70
C VAL A 298 16.59 7.18 5.62
N ALA A 299 15.60 7.05 6.50
CA ALA A 299 15.46 5.87 7.35
C ALA A 299 15.27 4.59 6.52
N PHE A 300 14.53 4.67 5.41
CA PHE A 300 14.34 3.53 4.51
C PHE A 300 15.64 3.15 3.80
N PHE A 301 16.45 4.14 3.39
CA PHE A 301 17.78 3.88 2.85
C PHE A 301 18.65 3.12 3.86
N PHE A 302 18.74 3.57 5.11
CA PHE A 302 19.50 2.86 6.14
C PHE A 302 18.94 1.47 6.43
N LEU A 303 17.61 1.30 6.46
CA LEU A 303 16.99 -0.01 6.58
C LEU A 303 17.45 -0.94 5.45
N THR A 304 17.38 -0.51 4.18
CA THR A 304 17.85 -1.31 3.05
C THR A 304 19.35 -1.61 3.13
N PHE A 305 20.17 -0.65 3.54
CA PHE A 305 21.62 -0.81 3.64
C PHE A 305 22.01 -1.82 4.73
N PHE A 306 21.52 -1.65 5.97
CA PHE A 306 21.86 -2.55 7.07
C PHE A 306 21.26 -3.95 6.91
N PHE A 307 20.12 -4.07 6.22
CA PHE A 307 19.53 -5.37 5.95
C PHE A 307 20.32 -6.20 4.92
N MET A 308 21.34 -5.64 4.26
CA MET A 308 22.28 -6.43 3.47
C MET A 308 23.08 -7.43 4.32
N ILE A 309 23.28 -7.16 5.62
CA ILE A 309 24.03 -8.02 6.53
C ILE A 309 23.31 -9.37 6.74
N PRO A 310 22.02 -9.41 7.16
CA PRO A 310 21.25 -10.65 7.21
C PRO A 310 21.20 -11.40 5.87
N ILE A 311 21.07 -10.68 4.75
CA ILE A 311 21.08 -11.30 3.41
C ILE A 311 22.42 -11.98 3.13
N GLY A 312 23.54 -11.30 3.42
CA GLY A 312 24.87 -11.90 3.29
C GLY A 312 25.01 -13.17 4.13
N PHE A 313 24.52 -13.16 5.37
CA PHE A 313 24.49 -14.33 6.24
C PHE A 313 23.69 -15.50 5.63
N VAL A 314 22.50 -15.23 5.10
CA VAL A 314 21.69 -16.25 4.39
C VAL A 314 22.43 -16.82 3.18
N GLN A 315 23.14 -15.98 2.41
CA GLN A 315 23.89 -16.44 1.24
C GLN A 315 25.11 -17.29 1.62
N VAL A 316 25.75 -17.04 2.76
CA VAL A 316 26.80 -17.93 3.30
C VAL A 316 26.21 -19.30 3.66
N LEU A 317 25.02 -19.34 4.26
CA LEU A 317 24.31 -20.59 4.56
C LEU A 317 23.84 -21.34 3.31
N ALA A 318 23.68 -20.66 2.18
CA ALA A 318 23.27 -21.31 0.94
C ALA A 318 24.41 -22.09 0.24
N ASN A 319 25.68 -21.90 0.64
CA ASN A 319 26.83 -22.58 0.07
C ASN A 319 27.53 -23.47 1.11
N ILE A 320 27.69 -24.77 0.81
CA ILE A 320 28.31 -25.76 1.71
C ILE A 320 29.75 -25.37 2.05
N GLU A 321 30.54 -24.89 1.08
CA GLU A 321 31.91 -24.43 1.33
C GLU A 321 31.94 -23.21 2.27
N GLY A 322 30.89 -22.39 2.23
CA GLY A 322 30.68 -21.28 3.16
C GLY A 322 30.40 -21.77 4.58
N ILE A 323 29.52 -22.77 4.74
CA ILE A 323 29.20 -23.39 6.03
C ILE A 323 30.43 -24.07 6.63
N GLU A 324 31.17 -24.86 5.84
CA GLU A 324 32.36 -25.57 6.32
C GLU A 324 33.48 -24.63 6.78
N LYS A 325 33.60 -23.44 6.16
CA LYS A 325 34.52 -22.38 6.58
C LYS A 325 34.03 -21.62 7.81
N ALA A 326 32.73 -21.36 7.91
CA ALA A 326 32.14 -20.59 9.01
C ALA A 326 31.99 -21.40 10.30
N ALA A 327 31.70 -22.70 10.20
CA ALA A 327 31.44 -23.59 11.33
C ALA A 327 32.07 -24.99 11.09
N PRO A 328 33.40 -25.11 11.25
CA PRO A 328 34.13 -26.34 10.94
C PRO A 328 33.73 -27.56 11.79
N PHE A 329 33.11 -27.35 12.95
CA PHE A 329 32.60 -28.41 13.82
C PHE A 329 31.35 -29.13 13.27
N LEU A 330 30.65 -28.56 12.27
CA LEU A 330 29.48 -29.16 11.65
C LEU A 330 29.84 -30.16 10.53
N LYS A 331 31.11 -30.28 10.13
CA LYS A 331 31.57 -31.20 9.07
C LYS A 331 31.02 -32.64 9.18
N PRO A 332 31.08 -33.32 10.34
CA PRO A 332 30.58 -34.69 10.44
C PRO A 332 29.06 -34.80 10.26
N VAL A 333 28.32 -33.74 10.56
CA VAL A 333 26.85 -33.68 10.43
C VAL A 333 26.45 -33.31 8.99
N ILE A 334 27.24 -32.46 8.33
CA ILE A 334 27.03 -32.01 6.94
C ILE A 334 27.29 -33.12 5.92
N GLU A 335 28.14 -34.10 6.23
CA GLU A 335 28.42 -35.23 5.32
C GLU A 335 27.23 -36.20 5.15
N ILE A 336 26.25 -36.16 6.05
CA ILE A 336 25.02 -36.95 5.93
C ILE A 336 24.21 -36.44 4.73
N LYS A 337 24.07 -37.26 3.66
CA LYS A 337 23.40 -36.90 2.39
C LYS A 337 22.05 -36.19 2.55
N PHE A 338 21.22 -36.65 3.50
CA PHE A 338 19.92 -36.05 3.78
C PHE A 338 20.05 -34.65 4.39
N ILE A 339 20.88 -34.51 5.42
CA ILE A 339 21.11 -33.23 6.12
C ILE A 339 21.77 -32.22 5.18
N LYS A 340 22.72 -32.66 4.35
CA LYS A 340 23.37 -31.84 3.32
C LYS A 340 22.35 -31.21 2.37
N SER A 341 21.44 -32.03 1.84
CA SER A 341 20.39 -31.58 0.92
C SER A 341 19.40 -30.62 1.58
N PHE A 342 19.05 -30.88 2.85
CA PHE A 342 18.17 -30.01 3.62
C PHE A 342 18.80 -28.64 3.92
N LEU A 343 20.05 -28.65 4.40
CA LEU A 343 20.80 -27.43 4.75
C LEU A 343 21.05 -26.55 3.52
N GLN A 344 21.39 -27.15 2.36
CA GLN A 344 21.65 -26.38 1.14
C GLN A 344 20.35 -25.91 0.47
N GLY A 345 19.28 -26.71 0.51
CA GLY A 345 18.03 -26.42 -0.19
C GLY A 345 17.05 -25.55 0.59
N PHE A 346 16.70 -25.95 1.81
CA PHE A 346 15.54 -25.41 2.53
C PHE A 346 15.91 -24.35 3.58
N LEU A 347 17.01 -24.57 4.31
CA LEU A 347 17.40 -23.70 5.43
C LEU A 347 17.54 -22.21 5.03
N PRO A 348 18.21 -21.85 3.91
CA PRO A 348 18.38 -20.45 3.53
C PRO A 348 17.03 -19.75 3.28
N GLY A 349 16.08 -20.45 2.65
CA GLY A 349 14.73 -19.94 2.41
C GLY A 349 13.96 -19.70 3.71
N ILE A 350 14.06 -20.62 4.68
CA ILE A 350 13.41 -20.48 5.99
C ILE A 350 14.02 -19.31 6.77
N VAL A 351 15.35 -19.23 6.85
CA VAL A 351 16.05 -18.15 7.57
C VAL A 351 15.74 -16.80 6.95
N LEU A 352 15.74 -16.69 5.62
CA LEU A 352 15.34 -15.47 4.91
C LEU A 352 13.90 -15.07 5.26
N LYS A 353 12.97 -16.03 5.22
CA LYS A 353 11.57 -15.78 5.58
C LYS A 353 11.43 -15.28 7.01
N LEU A 354 12.17 -15.85 7.96
CA LEU A 354 12.17 -15.40 9.36
C LEU A 354 12.61 -13.93 9.50
N PHE A 355 13.65 -13.51 8.78
CA PHE A 355 14.07 -12.11 8.76
C PHE A 355 13.00 -11.19 8.13
N LEU A 356 12.31 -11.66 7.10
CA LEU A 356 11.30 -10.86 6.38
C LEU A 356 9.95 -10.74 7.11
N ILE A 357 9.62 -11.61 8.07
CA ILE A 357 8.32 -11.59 8.78
C ILE A 357 8.06 -10.24 9.49
N PHE A 358 9.08 -9.61 10.06
CA PHE A 358 8.92 -8.34 10.79
C PHE A 358 8.88 -7.12 9.87
N LEU A 359 9.39 -7.25 8.65
CA LEU A 359 9.60 -6.14 7.74
C LEU A 359 8.30 -5.40 7.36
N PRO A 360 7.18 -6.06 6.99
CA PRO A 360 5.96 -5.33 6.66
C PRO A 360 5.41 -4.49 7.81
N THR A 361 5.59 -4.94 9.06
CA THR A 361 5.20 -4.16 10.24
C THR A 361 6.04 -2.89 10.36
N ILE A 362 7.35 -2.99 10.15
CA ILE A 362 8.27 -1.84 10.14
C ILE A 362 7.87 -0.86 9.02
N LEU A 363 7.65 -1.37 7.80
CA LEU A 363 7.28 -0.53 6.65
C LEU A 363 5.91 0.14 6.82
N MET A 364 4.96 -0.53 7.47
CA MET A 364 3.67 0.05 7.82
C MET A 364 3.81 1.17 8.86
N ILE A 365 4.65 1.00 9.88
CA ILE A 365 4.94 2.05 10.87
C ILE A 365 5.59 3.27 10.20
N MET A 366 6.56 3.04 9.31
CA MET A 366 7.19 4.12 8.54
C MET A 366 6.18 4.87 7.67
N SER A 367 5.27 4.14 7.01
CA SER A 367 4.23 4.75 6.16
C SER A 367 3.22 5.54 6.99
N LYS A 368 2.86 5.07 8.20
CA LYS A 368 2.02 5.83 9.14
C LYS A 368 2.66 7.15 9.55
N PHE A 369 3.98 7.17 9.78
CA PHE A 369 4.71 8.39 10.14
C PHE A 369 4.80 9.42 9.00
N GLU A 370 4.76 8.99 7.73
CA GLU A 370 4.77 9.91 6.57
C GLU A 370 3.53 10.81 6.48
N GLY A 371 2.43 10.46 7.15
CA GLY A 371 1.23 11.28 7.22
C GLY A 371 0.24 11.10 6.08
N PHE A 372 0.09 9.88 5.52
CA PHE A 372 -1.01 9.58 4.60
C PHE A 372 -2.35 9.55 5.34
N THR A 373 -3.41 10.04 4.69
CA THR A 373 -4.73 10.28 5.29
C THR A 373 -5.69 9.09 5.17
N SER A 374 -5.39 8.09 4.33
CA SER A 374 -6.22 6.90 4.14
C SER A 374 -5.46 5.59 4.40
N LEU A 375 -6.16 4.55 4.84
CA LEU A 375 -5.61 3.21 5.02
C LEU A 375 -5.18 2.62 3.66
N SER A 376 -6.01 2.78 2.64
CA SER A 376 -5.72 2.39 1.26
C SER A 376 -4.40 2.98 0.73
N SER A 377 -4.12 4.25 1.00
CA SER A 377 -2.88 4.91 0.59
C SER A 377 -1.68 4.43 1.43
N LEU A 378 -1.88 4.19 2.73
CA LEU A 378 -0.86 3.64 3.62
C LEU A 378 -0.42 2.24 3.16
N GLU A 379 -1.37 1.37 2.81
CA GLU A 379 -1.09 0.03 2.31
C GLU A 379 -0.36 0.07 0.97
N ARG A 380 -0.82 0.90 0.01
CA ARG A 380 -0.16 1.09 -1.29
C ARG A 380 1.28 1.57 -1.14
N ARG A 381 1.53 2.52 -0.24
CA ARG A 381 2.87 3.04 0.05
C ARG A 381 3.77 2.01 0.73
N SER A 382 3.25 1.28 1.70
CA SER A 382 3.96 0.20 2.38
C SER A 382 4.33 -0.91 1.38
N ALA A 383 3.40 -1.31 0.52
CA ALA A 383 3.64 -2.27 -0.56
C ALA A 383 4.73 -1.79 -1.53
N ALA A 384 4.70 -0.51 -1.94
CA ALA A 384 5.72 0.06 -2.83
C ALA A 384 7.13 -0.03 -2.23
N ARG A 385 7.29 0.29 -0.94
CA ARG A 385 8.57 0.15 -0.24
C ARG A 385 9.01 -1.30 -0.13
N TYR A 386 8.08 -2.20 0.18
CA TYR A 386 8.42 -3.61 0.31
C TYR A 386 8.83 -4.20 -1.05
N TYR A 387 8.19 -3.80 -2.14
CA TYR A 387 8.59 -4.20 -3.48
C TYR A 387 10.01 -3.70 -3.83
N PHE A 388 10.31 -2.43 -3.55
CA PHE A 388 11.66 -1.90 -3.74
C PHE A 388 12.70 -2.65 -2.90
N PHE A 389 12.38 -2.93 -1.64
CA PHE A 389 13.22 -3.73 -0.75
C PHE A 389 13.46 -5.14 -1.31
N ASN A 390 12.42 -5.81 -1.83
CA ASN A 390 12.56 -7.12 -2.44
C ASN A 390 13.50 -7.09 -3.66
N ILE A 391 13.43 -6.05 -4.50
CA ILE A 391 14.36 -5.88 -5.62
C ILE A 391 15.80 -5.72 -5.12
N VAL A 392 16.04 -4.78 -4.20
CA VAL A 392 17.39 -4.39 -3.80
C VAL A 392 18.03 -5.42 -2.88
N ASN A 393 17.35 -5.84 -1.83
CA ASN A 393 17.90 -6.73 -0.82
C ASN A 393 17.74 -8.20 -1.22
N VAL A 394 16.51 -8.63 -1.54
CA VAL A 394 16.23 -10.06 -1.74
C VAL A 394 16.73 -10.54 -3.10
N PHE A 395 16.54 -9.78 -4.18
CA PHE A 395 17.01 -10.16 -5.51
C PHE A 395 18.46 -9.73 -5.76
N LEU A 396 18.74 -8.44 -5.89
CA LEU A 396 20.09 -7.95 -6.18
C LEU A 396 21.07 -8.28 -5.06
N GLY A 397 20.68 -8.08 -3.80
CA GLY A 397 21.53 -8.33 -2.64
C GLY A 397 21.92 -9.81 -2.51
N SER A 398 21.00 -10.74 -2.78
CA SER A 398 21.32 -12.18 -2.80
C SER A 398 22.29 -12.56 -3.91
N ILE A 399 22.13 -11.98 -5.10
CA ILE A 399 23.05 -12.22 -6.23
C ILE A 399 24.43 -11.65 -5.91
N ILE A 400 24.50 -10.38 -5.51
CA ILE A 400 25.77 -9.69 -5.23
C ILE A 400 26.47 -10.34 -4.03
N ALA A 401 25.79 -10.53 -2.90
CA ALA A 401 26.42 -11.14 -1.73
C ALA A 401 26.89 -12.57 -2.03
N GLY A 402 26.07 -13.38 -2.71
CA GLY A 402 26.46 -14.72 -3.13
C GLY A 402 27.73 -14.71 -4.00
N THR A 403 27.85 -13.76 -4.92
CA THR A 403 29.04 -13.63 -5.80
C THR A 403 30.25 -13.05 -5.09
N ALA A 404 30.05 -12.07 -4.20
CA ALA A 404 31.11 -11.42 -3.47
C ALA A 404 31.80 -12.41 -2.53
N PHE A 405 31.08 -13.38 -1.95
CA PHE A 405 31.71 -14.45 -1.19
C PHE A 405 32.50 -15.43 -2.07
N GLU A 406 32.00 -15.75 -3.25
CA GLU A 406 32.68 -16.66 -4.20
C GLU A 406 33.91 -15.99 -4.86
N GLN A 407 33.92 -14.66 -4.99
CA GLN A 407 34.89 -13.90 -5.78
C GLN A 407 35.48 -12.66 -5.05
N LEU A 408 35.49 -12.65 -3.72
CA LEU A 408 35.85 -11.46 -2.89
C LEU A 408 37.17 -10.78 -3.29
N LYS A 409 38.17 -11.58 -3.67
CA LYS A 409 39.50 -11.09 -4.06
C LYS A 409 39.52 -10.39 -5.43
N SER A 410 38.60 -10.73 -6.35
CA SER A 410 38.49 -10.08 -7.67
C SER A 410 37.55 -8.87 -7.64
N PHE A 411 36.49 -8.91 -6.83
CA PHE A 411 35.52 -7.82 -6.71
C PHE A 411 36.11 -6.52 -6.15
N MET A 412 36.97 -6.59 -5.12
CA MET A 412 37.60 -5.39 -4.55
C MET A 412 38.56 -4.67 -5.52
N LYS A 413 38.93 -5.30 -6.64
CA LYS A 413 39.84 -4.75 -7.64
C LYS A 413 39.15 -4.36 -8.96
N GLN A 414 37.83 -4.53 -9.08
CA GLN A 414 37.09 -4.28 -10.33
C GLN A 414 36.62 -2.83 -10.49
N SER A 415 36.61 -2.34 -11.74
CA SER A 415 36.06 -1.04 -12.13
C SER A 415 34.52 -1.09 -12.21
N ALA A 416 33.85 0.05 -12.02
CA ALA A 416 32.38 0.15 -12.04
C ALA A 416 31.74 -0.36 -13.35
N ASN A 417 32.48 -0.31 -14.47
CA ASN A 417 32.01 -0.79 -15.77
C ASN A 417 31.85 -2.31 -15.86
N ASP A 418 32.44 -3.07 -14.94
CA ASP A 418 32.35 -4.53 -14.92
C ASP A 418 31.25 -5.06 -14.00
N ILE A 419 30.58 -4.19 -13.23
CA ILE A 419 29.49 -4.58 -12.32
C ILE A 419 28.34 -5.29 -13.07
N PRO A 420 27.80 -4.76 -14.19
CA PRO A 420 26.73 -5.45 -14.92
C PRO A 420 27.19 -6.79 -15.50
N LYS A 421 28.48 -6.92 -15.82
CA LYS A 421 29.06 -8.15 -16.36
C LYS A 421 29.14 -9.23 -15.29
N THR A 422 29.69 -8.89 -14.13
CA THR A 422 29.83 -9.84 -13.03
C THR A 422 28.46 -10.31 -12.52
N ILE A 423 27.48 -9.40 -12.45
CA ILE A 423 26.08 -9.77 -12.15
C ILE A 423 25.50 -10.69 -13.23
N GLY A 424 25.77 -10.43 -14.51
CA GLY A 424 25.30 -11.25 -15.62
C GLY A 424 25.74 -12.71 -15.56
N VAL A 425 26.98 -13.00 -15.14
CA VAL A 425 27.48 -14.37 -14.98
C VAL A 425 26.87 -15.07 -13.75
N ALA A 426 26.55 -14.29 -12.73
CA ALA A 426 26.06 -14.78 -11.45
C ALA A 426 24.59 -15.20 -11.44
N ILE A 427 23.74 -14.52 -12.22
CA ILE A 427 22.30 -14.75 -12.23
C ILE A 427 21.98 -16.23 -12.51
N PRO A 428 22.47 -16.87 -13.60
CA PRO A 428 22.19 -18.27 -13.85
C PRO A 428 22.54 -19.19 -12.68
N MET A 429 23.70 -18.98 -12.04
CA MET A 429 24.21 -19.81 -10.94
C MET A 429 23.36 -19.72 -9.67
N LYS A 430 22.59 -18.64 -9.50
CA LYS A 430 21.69 -18.44 -8.34
C LYS A 430 20.25 -18.88 -8.61
N ALA A 431 19.94 -19.43 -9.78
CA ALA A 431 18.60 -19.94 -10.08
C ALA A 431 18.13 -21.01 -9.08
N THR A 432 19.03 -21.92 -8.67
CA THR A 432 18.71 -22.99 -7.69
C THR A 432 18.26 -22.42 -6.35
N PHE A 433 18.90 -21.36 -5.86
CA PHE A 433 18.48 -20.66 -4.63
C PHE A 433 17.07 -20.08 -4.75
N PHE A 434 16.74 -19.45 -5.89
CA PHE A 434 15.41 -18.88 -6.09
C PHE A 434 14.33 -19.96 -6.28
N ILE A 435 14.66 -21.11 -6.89
CA ILE A 435 13.74 -22.26 -6.98
C ILE A 435 13.38 -22.74 -5.57
N THR A 436 14.37 -22.96 -4.70
CA THR A 436 14.09 -23.41 -3.33
C THR A 436 13.39 -22.34 -2.50
N TYR A 437 13.72 -21.07 -2.71
CA TYR A 437 13.00 -19.95 -2.11
C TYR A 437 11.51 -19.95 -2.50
N ILE A 438 11.17 -20.15 -3.77
CA ILE A 438 9.77 -20.25 -4.24
C ILE A 438 9.05 -21.45 -3.60
N MET A 439 9.73 -22.58 -3.43
CA MET A 439 9.14 -23.74 -2.76
C MET A 439 8.84 -23.47 -1.28
N VAL A 440 9.74 -22.78 -0.57
CA VAL A 440 9.59 -22.50 0.86
C VAL A 440 8.63 -21.33 1.13
N ASP A 441 8.87 -20.17 0.51
CA ASP A 441 8.06 -18.98 0.75
C ASP A 441 6.74 -19.02 -0.03
N GLY A 442 6.79 -19.46 -1.29
CA GLY A 442 5.62 -19.56 -2.16
C GLY A 442 4.75 -20.75 -1.79
N TRP A 443 5.19 -21.97 -2.08
CA TRP A 443 4.31 -23.15 -1.92
C TRP A 443 3.97 -23.44 -0.46
N ALA A 444 4.99 -23.66 0.38
CA ALA A 444 4.77 -23.95 1.79
C ALA A 444 4.18 -22.74 2.54
N GLY A 445 4.52 -21.52 2.14
CA GLY A 445 3.93 -20.31 2.73
C GLY A 445 2.44 -20.17 2.45
N ILE A 446 2.00 -20.36 1.20
CA ILE A 446 0.58 -20.33 0.85
C ILE A 446 -0.17 -21.52 1.46
N ALA A 447 0.43 -22.71 1.49
CA ALA A 447 -0.17 -23.87 2.16
C ALA A 447 -0.36 -23.62 3.67
N GLY A 448 0.61 -22.98 4.32
CA GLY A 448 0.51 -22.56 5.71
C GLY A 448 -0.51 -21.43 5.95
N GLU A 449 -0.69 -20.54 4.96
CA GLU A 449 -1.68 -19.46 5.02
C GLU A 449 -3.11 -20.03 5.10
N VAL A 450 -3.40 -21.16 4.44
CA VAL A 450 -4.71 -21.85 4.52
C VAL A 450 -5.09 -22.17 5.97
N LEU A 451 -4.11 -22.59 6.78
CA LEU A 451 -4.35 -22.93 8.19
C LEU A 451 -4.60 -21.68 9.06
N MET A 452 -4.27 -20.49 8.56
CA MET A 452 -4.41 -19.22 9.27
C MET A 452 -3.90 -19.28 10.72
N LEU A 453 -2.71 -19.86 10.91
CA LEU A 453 -2.15 -20.12 12.24
C LEU A 453 -2.04 -18.86 13.10
N LYS A 454 -1.69 -17.72 12.50
CA LYS A 454 -1.54 -16.44 13.22
C LYS A 454 -2.87 -15.99 13.86
N PRO A 455 -3.98 -15.77 13.12
CA PRO A 455 -5.24 -15.40 13.74
C PRO A 455 -5.81 -16.53 14.62
N LEU A 456 -5.61 -17.82 14.28
CA LEU A 456 -6.05 -18.93 15.13
C LEU A 456 -5.39 -18.93 16.51
N ILE A 457 -4.06 -18.82 16.56
CA ILE A 457 -3.30 -18.75 17.81
C ILE A 457 -3.67 -17.47 18.57
N LEU A 458 -3.76 -16.32 17.88
CA LEU A 458 -4.16 -15.06 18.51
C LEU A 458 -5.59 -15.12 19.06
N PHE A 459 -6.51 -15.80 18.39
CA PHE A 459 -7.88 -15.99 18.86
C PHE A 459 -7.91 -16.81 20.15
N HIS A 460 -7.21 -17.95 20.21
CA HIS A 460 -7.13 -18.74 21.45
C HIS A 460 -6.41 -17.99 22.58
N LEU A 461 -5.33 -17.26 22.28
CA LEU A 461 -4.63 -16.42 23.27
C LEU A 461 -5.50 -15.27 23.76
N LYS A 462 -6.18 -14.55 22.86
CA LYS A 462 -7.14 -13.49 23.22
C LYS A 462 -8.25 -14.09 24.05
N ASN A 463 -8.84 -15.22 23.66
CA ASN A 463 -9.91 -15.88 24.41
C ASN A 463 -9.47 -16.27 25.83
N PHE A 464 -8.23 -16.75 25.97
CA PHE A 464 -7.73 -17.19 27.26
C PHE A 464 -7.38 -16.01 28.19
N PHE A 465 -6.76 -14.95 27.66
CA PHE A 465 -6.23 -13.85 28.48
C PHE A 465 -7.11 -12.59 28.49
N LEU A 466 -7.61 -12.18 27.33
CA LEU A 466 -8.15 -10.84 27.07
C LEU A 466 -9.68 -10.78 26.92
N VAL A 467 -10.33 -11.82 26.39
CA VAL A 467 -11.77 -11.85 26.13
C VAL A 467 -12.52 -12.06 27.42
N LYS A 468 -13.45 -11.14 27.69
CA LYS A 468 -14.22 -11.12 28.92
C LYS A 468 -15.72 -11.19 28.65
N THR A 469 -16.15 -10.51 27.59
CA THR A 469 -17.53 -10.45 27.12
C THR A 469 -17.72 -11.20 25.81
N GLU A 470 -18.97 -11.42 25.38
CA GLU A 470 -19.27 -12.00 24.06
C GLU A 470 -18.86 -11.07 22.92
N LYS A 471 -19.03 -9.75 23.10
CA LYS A 471 -18.56 -8.74 22.13
C LYS A 471 -17.04 -8.79 21.93
N ASP A 472 -16.27 -8.98 23.01
CA ASP A 472 -14.82 -9.17 22.90
C ASP A 472 -14.46 -10.43 22.10
N ARG A 473 -15.31 -11.46 22.15
CA ARG A 473 -15.12 -12.70 21.39
C ARG A 473 -15.34 -12.47 19.90
N GLU A 474 -16.36 -11.69 19.54
CA GLU A 474 -16.59 -11.26 18.16
C GLU A 474 -15.43 -10.42 17.64
N GLU A 475 -14.95 -9.44 18.42
CA GLU A 475 -13.75 -8.65 18.08
C GLU A 475 -12.48 -9.51 17.99
N ALA A 476 -12.40 -10.61 18.76
CA ALA A 476 -11.30 -11.55 18.68
C ALA A 476 -11.39 -12.47 17.45
N MET A 477 -12.58 -12.68 16.89
CA MET A 477 -12.81 -13.49 15.68
C MET A 477 -12.48 -12.75 14.39
N ASP A 478 -12.18 -11.44 14.44
CA ASP A 478 -11.80 -10.66 13.25
C ASP A 478 -10.52 -11.22 12.60
N PRO A 479 -10.61 -11.78 11.38
CA PRO A 479 -9.47 -12.35 10.67
C PRO A 479 -8.58 -11.28 10.02
N GLY A 480 -9.06 -10.04 9.93
CA GLY A 480 -8.42 -8.93 9.22
C GLY A 480 -8.62 -8.96 7.70
N SER A 481 -7.92 -8.05 7.03
CA SER A 481 -7.97 -7.89 5.57
C SER A 481 -7.05 -8.85 4.82
N LEU A 482 -7.20 -8.86 3.49
CA LEU A 482 -6.40 -9.62 2.51
C LEU A 482 -4.87 -9.39 2.62
N GLY A 483 -4.45 -8.33 3.31
CA GLY A 483 -3.04 -8.03 3.54
C GLY A 483 -2.30 -7.56 2.28
N PHE A 484 -2.85 -6.59 1.57
CA PHE A 484 -2.29 -6.05 0.32
C PHE A 484 -0.83 -5.60 0.47
N ASN A 485 -0.50 -5.00 1.62
CA ASN A 485 0.85 -4.60 2.01
C ASN A 485 1.90 -5.73 2.00
N THR A 486 1.50 -6.99 2.19
CA THR A 486 2.41 -8.15 2.24
C THR A 486 2.28 -9.09 1.04
N GLY A 487 1.05 -9.26 0.55
CA GLY A 487 0.75 -10.17 -0.54
C GLY A 487 1.19 -9.60 -1.89
N GLU A 488 0.84 -8.35 -2.19
CA GLU A 488 1.14 -7.74 -3.48
C GLU A 488 2.65 -7.71 -3.79
N PRO A 489 3.53 -7.25 -2.88
CA PRO A 489 4.96 -7.19 -3.17
C PRO A 489 5.60 -8.56 -3.39
N ARG A 490 5.04 -9.60 -2.77
CA ARG A 490 5.46 -11.00 -2.94
C ARG A 490 5.10 -11.51 -4.33
N ILE A 491 3.89 -11.22 -4.78
CA ILE A 491 3.45 -11.57 -6.14
C ILE A 491 4.33 -10.86 -7.18
N GLN A 492 4.57 -9.55 -7.01
CA GLN A 492 5.43 -8.78 -7.92
C GLN A 492 6.87 -9.29 -7.93
N PHE A 493 7.36 -9.80 -6.81
CA PHE A 493 8.67 -10.43 -6.73
C PHE A 493 8.74 -11.70 -7.57
N TYR A 494 7.70 -12.53 -7.57
CA TYR A 494 7.64 -13.70 -8.46
C TYR A 494 7.46 -13.31 -9.93
N PHE A 495 6.78 -12.21 -10.25
CA PHE A 495 6.81 -11.65 -11.59
C PHE A 495 8.23 -11.27 -12.03
N LEU A 496 8.98 -10.59 -11.16
CA LEU A 496 10.39 -10.25 -11.42
C LEU A 496 11.23 -11.50 -11.68
N LEU A 497 11.17 -12.50 -10.79
CA LEU A 497 11.94 -13.73 -10.96
C LEU A 497 11.55 -14.46 -12.25
N GLY A 498 10.26 -14.59 -12.54
CA GLY A 498 9.80 -15.26 -13.75
C GLY A 498 10.27 -14.54 -15.02
N LEU A 499 10.16 -13.21 -15.07
CA LEU A 499 10.55 -12.44 -16.25
C LEU A 499 12.08 -12.38 -16.45
N VAL A 500 12.85 -12.31 -15.36
CA VAL A 500 14.32 -12.36 -15.43
C VAL A 500 14.80 -13.75 -15.86
N TYR A 501 14.30 -14.81 -15.23
CA TYR A 501 14.79 -16.16 -15.47
C TYR A 501 14.15 -16.86 -16.68
N ALA A 502 13.08 -16.31 -17.27
CA ALA A 502 12.44 -16.90 -18.45
C ALA A 502 13.41 -17.14 -19.61
N THR A 503 14.31 -16.19 -19.88
CA THR A 503 15.31 -16.27 -20.95
C THR A 503 16.63 -16.89 -20.49
N VAL A 504 16.88 -16.92 -19.17
CA VAL A 504 18.15 -17.34 -18.58
C VAL A 504 18.13 -18.81 -18.18
N THR A 505 17.16 -19.20 -17.35
CA THR A 505 17.00 -20.56 -16.81
C THR A 505 15.51 -20.94 -16.79
N PRO A 506 14.98 -21.48 -17.89
CA PRO A 506 13.56 -21.85 -18.03
C PRO A 506 13.01 -22.82 -16.97
N ALA A 507 13.90 -23.57 -16.31
CA ALA A 507 13.55 -24.52 -15.26
C ALA A 507 12.82 -23.87 -14.06
N LEU A 508 12.96 -22.56 -13.86
CA LEU A 508 12.30 -21.83 -12.77
C LEU A 508 10.80 -21.58 -13.04
N LEU A 509 10.37 -21.52 -14.32
CA LEU A 509 9.01 -21.14 -14.70
C LEU A 509 7.91 -22.10 -14.21
N PRO A 510 8.05 -23.44 -14.29
CA PRO A 510 7.05 -24.36 -13.75
C PRO A 510 6.78 -24.14 -12.26
N PHE A 511 7.80 -23.82 -11.47
CA PHE A 511 7.65 -23.56 -10.03
C PHE A 511 6.79 -22.33 -9.75
N ILE A 512 6.98 -21.29 -10.56
CA ILE A 512 6.17 -20.06 -10.52
C ILE A 512 4.72 -20.33 -10.95
N ILE A 513 4.50 -21.13 -12.00
CA ILE A 513 3.15 -21.47 -12.47
C ILE A 513 2.38 -22.23 -11.40
N VAL A 514 3.01 -23.21 -10.75
CA VAL A 514 2.39 -23.95 -9.63
C VAL A 514 2.05 -23.00 -8.49
N PHE A 515 2.94 -22.06 -8.15
CA PHE A 515 2.66 -21.04 -7.15
C PHE A 515 1.42 -20.22 -7.52
N PHE A 516 1.33 -19.67 -8.74
CA PHE A 516 0.20 -18.84 -9.16
C PHE A 516 -1.12 -19.63 -9.19
N GLY A 517 -1.11 -20.86 -9.68
CA GLY A 517 -2.29 -21.72 -9.71
C GLY A 517 -2.78 -22.08 -8.31
N PHE A 518 -1.87 -22.50 -7.43
CA PHE A 518 -2.20 -22.87 -6.07
C PHE A 518 -2.67 -21.65 -5.26
N ALA A 519 -1.94 -20.53 -5.33
CA ALA A 519 -2.30 -19.29 -4.64
C ALA A 519 -3.64 -18.72 -5.11
N TYR A 520 -3.95 -18.79 -6.41
CA TYR A 520 -5.26 -18.36 -6.92
C TYR A 520 -6.41 -19.13 -6.25
N VAL A 521 -6.30 -20.45 -6.12
CA VAL A 521 -7.33 -21.28 -5.49
C VAL A 521 -7.46 -20.96 -4.00
N VAL A 522 -6.33 -20.85 -3.29
CA VAL A 522 -6.29 -20.55 -1.85
C VAL A 522 -6.88 -19.17 -1.54
N PHE A 523 -6.38 -18.12 -2.19
CA PHE A 523 -6.88 -16.77 -1.93
C PHE A 523 -8.32 -16.60 -2.38
N ARG A 524 -8.76 -17.28 -3.45
CA ARG A 524 -10.16 -17.27 -3.85
C ARG A 524 -11.05 -17.91 -2.77
N HIS A 525 -10.60 -19.00 -2.15
CA HIS A 525 -11.31 -19.61 -1.03
C HIS A 525 -11.37 -18.67 0.19
N GLN A 526 -10.24 -18.06 0.56
CA GLN A 526 -10.17 -17.18 1.74
C GLN A 526 -10.94 -15.87 1.58
N ILE A 527 -10.95 -15.28 0.37
CA ILE A 527 -11.75 -14.08 0.07
C ILE A 527 -13.25 -14.36 0.20
N ILE A 528 -13.70 -15.56 -0.18
CA ILE A 528 -15.12 -15.92 -0.09
C ILE A 528 -15.52 -16.20 1.37
N ASN A 529 -14.66 -16.86 2.15
CA ASN A 529 -15.06 -17.44 3.43
C ASN A 529 -14.58 -16.68 4.68
N VAL A 530 -13.52 -15.87 4.57
CA VAL A 530 -12.82 -15.37 5.77
C VAL A 530 -12.53 -13.87 5.71
N TYR A 531 -11.85 -13.38 4.68
CA TYR A 531 -11.32 -12.02 4.72
C TYR A 531 -12.41 -10.96 4.75
N ASN A 532 -12.30 -10.02 5.70
CA ASN A 532 -13.16 -8.86 5.77
C ASN A 532 -12.49 -7.65 5.09
N GLN A 533 -13.27 -6.90 4.31
CA GLN A 533 -12.75 -5.76 3.58
C GLN A 533 -12.86 -4.48 4.41
N GLU A 534 -11.72 -3.99 4.90
CA GLU A 534 -11.64 -2.76 5.72
C GLU A 534 -11.99 -1.49 4.94
N TYR A 535 -11.70 -1.45 3.63
CA TYR A 535 -11.95 -0.31 2.74
C TYR A 535 -12.23 -0.75 1.31
N GLU A 536 -12.94 0.06 0.51
CA GLU A 536 -13.15 -0.17 -0.93
C GLU A 536 -12.58 1.00 -1.76
N SER A 537 -11.49 0.72 -2.46
CA SER A 537 -10.73 1.62 -3.34
C SER A 537 -11.13 1.49 -4.82
N ALA A 538 -11.97 0.50 -5.17
CA ALA A 538 -12.42 0.18 -6.52
C ALA A 538 -11.27 -0.15 -7.50
N ALA A 539 -10.22 -0.80 -7.01
CA ALA A 539 -8.99 -1.16 -7.72
C ALA A 539 -8.11 0.03 -8.17
N ALA A 540 -8.10 1.13 -7.42
CA ALA A 540 -7.25 2.29 -7.72
C ALA A 540 -5.73 1.99 -7.65
N TYR A 541 -5.33 0.86 -7.09
CA TYR A 541 -3.94 0.39 -7.02
C TYR A 541 -3.44 -0.24 -8.34
N TRP A 542 -4.31 -0.49 -9.32
CA TRP A 542 -3.94 -1.17 -10.57
C TRP A 542 -2.81 -0.49 -11.36
N PRO A 543 -2.76 0.85 -11.50
CA PRO A 543 -1.64 1.53 -12.16
C PRO A 543 -0.28 1.24 -11.49
N ASP A 544 -0.26 1.11 -10.15
CA ASP A 544 0.95 0.77 -9.40
C ASP A 544 1.41 -0.66 -9.72
N VAL A 545 0.47 -1.62 -9.72
CA VAL A 545 0.72 -3.03 -10.08
C VAL A 545 1.28 -3.14 -11.50
N HIS A 546 0.63 -2.50 -12.47
CA HIS A 546 1.10 -2.47 -13.86
C HIS A 546 2.51 -1.85 -13.97
N GLY A 547 2.73 -0.70 -13.32
CA GLY A 547 4.04 -0.04 -13.30
C GLY A 547 5.15 -0.93 -12.73
N ARG A 548 4.87 -1.73 -11.70
CA ARG A 548 5.82 -2.68 -11.09
C ARG A 548 6.15 -3.84 -12.03
N VAL A 549 5.17 -4.44 -12.70
CA VAL A 549 5.44 -5.51 -13.69
C VAL A 549 6.26 -4.97 -14.88
N VAL A 550 5.94 -3.77 -15.36
CA VAL A 550 6.74 -3.11 -16.40
C VAL A 550 8.16 -2.82 -15.93
N THR A 551 8.34 -2.39 -14.68
CA THR A 551 9.67 -2.19 -14.09
C THR A 551 10.44 -3.52 -14.04
N ALA A 552 9.78 -4.63 -13.68
CA ALA A 552 10.35 -5.96 -13.71
C ALA A 552 10.78 -6.41 -15.13
N LEU A 553 9.99 -6.09 -16.16
CA LEU A 553 10.37 -6.31 -17.57
C LEU A 553 11.63 -5.52 -17.95
N ILE A 554 11.71 -4.24 -17.57
CA ILE A 554 12.89 -3.40 -17.84
C ILE A 554 14.11 -3.96 -17.12
N ILE A 555 13.98 -4.37 -15.85
CA ILE A 555 15.06 -5.01 -15.10
C ILE A 555 15.53 -6.28 -15.81
N SER A 556 14.61 -7.15 -16.25
CA SER A 556 14.95 -8.37 -17.01
C SER A 556 15.76 -8.06 -18.27
N GLN A 557 15.34 -7.07 -19.05
CA GLN A 557 16.03 -6.67 -20.29
C GLN A 557 17.43 -6.09 -20.01
N VAL A 558 17.58 -5.22 -19.01
CA VAL A 558 18.87 -4.64 -18.62
C VAL A 558 19.84 -5.71 -18.13
N LEU A 559 19.36 -6.68 -17.35
CA LEU A 559 20.18 -7.80 -16.90
C LEU A 559 20.56 -8.73 -18.06
N MET A 560 19.67 -8.94 -19.03
CA MET A 560 19.99 -9.70 -20.23
C MET A 560 21.08 -9.03 -21.08
N ILE A 561 21.06 -7.70 -21.19
CA ILE A 561 22.14 -6.92 -21.82
C ILE A 561 23.47 -7.16 -21.09
N GLY A 562 23.47 -7.06 -19.76
CA GLY A 562 24.67 -7.31 -18.93
C GLY A 562 25.22 -8.73 -19.12
N LEU A 563 24.34 -9.74 -19.14
CA LEU A 563 24.70 -11.14 -19.34
C LEU A 563 25.30 -11.38 -20.73
N LEU A 564 24.67 -10.89 -21.81
CA LEU A 564 25.18 -11.13 -23.17
C LEU A 564 26.45 -10.35 -23.49
N SER A 565 26.66 -9.19 -22.86
CA SER A 565 27.92 -8.45 -22.94
C SER A 565 29.10 -9.29 -22.46
N THR A 566 28.93 -10.12 -21.42
CA THR A 566 30.00 -10.98 -20.90
C THR A 566 30.36 -12.13 -21.84
N LYS A 567 29.40 -12.59 -22.64
CA LYS A 567 29.55 -13.78 -23.48
C LYS A 567 30.23 -13.50 -24.83
N ARG A 568 30.88 -12.33 -24.98
CA ARG A 568 31.51 -11.84 -26.23
C ARG A 568 30.55 -11.78 -27.43
N ALA A 569 29.25 -11.70 -27.17
CA ALA A 569 28.22 -11.52 -28.19
C ALA A 569 27.98 -10.01 -28.45
N ALA A 570 29.02 -9.27 -28.83
CA ALA A 570 28.91 -7.81 -28.99
C ALA A 570 27.92 -7.40 -30.10
N LEU A 571 27.80 -8.20 -31.15
CA LEU A 571 26.89 -7.95 -32.29
C LEU A 571 25.40 -7.95 -31.89
N SER A 572 25.03 -8.59 -30.77
CA SER A 572 23.63 -8.66 -30.32
C SER A 572 23.20 -7.52 -29.41
N THR A 573 24.14 -6.74 -28.88
CA THR A 573 23.85 -5.68 -27.90
C THR A 573 22.93 -4.57 -28.46
N PRO A 574 23.08 -4.11 -29.72
CA PRO A 574 22.19 -3.10 -30.29
C PRO A 574 20.72 -3.52 -30.37
N PHE A 575 20.44 -4.79 -30.68
CA PHE A 575 19.06 -5.30 -30.75
C PHE A 575 18.40 -5.30 -29.37
N LEU A 576 19.11 -5.71 -28.32
CA LEU A 576 18.54 -5.73 -26.96
C LEU A 576 18.25 -4.34 -26.40
N ILE A 577 18.97 -3.30 -26.82
CA ILE A 577 18.72 -1.91 -26.40
C ILE A 577 17.36 -1.41 -26.90
N ALA A 578 16.85 -1.93 -28.02
CA ALA A 578 15.54 -1.57 -28.52
C ALA A 578 14.39 -2.00 -27.58
N LEU A 579 14.55 -3.12 -26.86
CA LEU A 579 13.52 -3.66 -25.95
C LEU A 579 13.12 -2.71 -24.80
N PRO A 580 14.04 -2.15 -23.99
CA PRO A 580 13.67 -1.22 -22.94
C PRO A 580 13.09 0.07 -23.51
N ILE A 581 13.55 0.54 -24.67
CA ILE A 581 12.98 1.72 -25.34
C ILE A 581 11.51 1.46 -25.72
N LEU A 582 11.24 0.32 -26.37
CA LEU A 582 9.87 -0.09 -26.74
C LEU A 582 8.99 -0.31 -25.51
N THR A 583 9.54 -0.87 -24.43
CA THR A 583 8.82 -1.11 -23.18
C THR A 583 8.46 0.20 -22.46
N ILE A 584 9.37 1.19 -22.45
CA ILE A 584 9.09 2.52 -21.91
C ILE A 584 8.07 3.26 -22.77
N TRP A 585 8.16 3.14 -24.10
CA TRP A 585 7.17 3.70 -25.02
C TRP A 585 5.78 3.10 -24.78
N PHE A 586 5.69 1.77 -24.67
CA PHE A 586 4.48 1.04 -24.30
C PHE A 586 3.92 1.52 -22.94
N HIS A 587 4.77 1.66 -21.93
CA HIS A 587 4.34 2.15 -20.62
C HIS A 587 3.73 3.55 -20.71
N ARG A 588 4.36 4.48 -21.44
CA ARG A 588 3.84 5.83 -21.66
C ARG A 588 2.52 5.80 -22.42
N PHE A 589 2.37 4.93 -23.41
CA PHE A 589 1.12 4.74 -24.14
C PHE A 589 -0.01 4.27 -23.20
N CYS A 590 0.21 3.21 -22.42
CA CYS A 590 -0.77 2.71 -21.45
C CYS A 590 -1.10 3.74 -20.38
N LYS A 591 -0.09 4.47 -19.90
CA LYS A 591 -0.25 5.55 -18.93
C LYS A 591 -1.16 6.66 -19.48
N GLY A 592 -0.91 7.13 -20.70
CA GLY A 592 -1.77 8.15 -21.32
C GLY A 592 -3.19 7.67 -21.63
N ARG A 593 -3.36 6.41 -22.03
CA ARG A 593 -4.63 5.88 -22.52
C ARG A 593 -5.58 5.36 -21.44
N TYR A 594 -5.05 4.72 -20.38
CA TYR A 594 -5.86 3.98 -19.42
C TYR A 594 -5.74 4.49 -17.97
N GLU A 595 -4.59 5.03 -17.54
CA GLU A 595 -4.43 5.57 -16.17
C GLU A 595 -5.45 6.66 -15.82
N PRO A 596 -5.90 7.54 -16.75
CA PRO A 596 -6.94 8.52 -16.44
C PRO A 596 -8.22 7.91 -15.86
N ALA A 597 -8.60 6.68 -16.21
CA ALA A 597 -9.78 6.00 -15.65
C ALA A 597 -9.64 5.64 -14.16
N PHE A 598 -8.41 5.61 -13.64
CA PHE A 598 -8.11 5.30 -12.24
C PHE A 598 -7.90 6.57 -11.40
N VAL A 599 -7.39 7.63 -12.02
CA VAL A 599 -7.00 8.88 -11.34
C VAL A 599 -8.09 9.95 -11.42
N LYS A 600 -8.79 10.04 -12.55
CA LYS A 600 -9.79 11.07 -12.82
C LYS A 600 -11.18 10.44 -12.90
N TYR A 601 -12.15 11.06 -12.22
CA TYR A 601 -13.54 10.63 -12.33
C TYR A 601 -14.23 11.41 -13.46
N PRO A 602 -14.74 10.75 -14.50
CA PRO A 602 -15.32 11.44 -15.66
C PRO A 602 -16.64 12.13 -15.31
N LEU A 603 -16.76 13.40 -15.72
CA LEU A 603 -17.93 14.24 -15.41
C LEU A 603 -19.24 13.72 -16.03
N GLN A 604 -19.16 13.05 -17.19
CA GLN A 604 -20.32 12.44 -17.84
C GLN A 604 -20.95 11.35 -16.96
N GLU A 605 -20.12 10.45 -16.40
CA GLU A 605 -20.59 9.40 -15.48
C GLU A 605 -21.12 10.01 -14.18
N ALA A 606 -20.46 11.05 -13.66
CA ALA A 606 -20.92 11.77 -12.48
C ALA A 606 -22.35 12.32 -12.68
N MET A 607 -22.57 13.02 -13.79
CA MET A 607 -23.88 13.59 -14.11
C MET A 607 -24.93 12.52 -14.39
N MET A 608 -24.59 11.49 -15.18
CA MET A 608 -25.50 10.38 -15.46
C MET A 608 -25.98 9.73 -14.16
N ARG A 609 -25.06 9.45 -13.23
CA ARG A 609 -25.39 8.85 -11.94
C ARG A 609 -26.27 9.77 -11.08
N ASP A 610 -25.93 11.05 -11.01
CA ASP A 610 -26.74 12.04 -10.27
C ASP A 610 -28.16 12.15 -10.84
N THR A 611 -28.33 12.09 -12.17
CA THR A 611 -29.66 12.12 -12.81
C THR A 611 -30.48 10.86 -12.52
N LEU A 612 -29.86 9.68 -12.58
CA LEU A 612 -30.52 8.40 -12.28
C LEU A 612 -30.93 8.32 -10.81
N GLU A 613 -30.08 8.78 -9.90
CA GLU A 613 -30.40 8.79 -8.47
C GLU A 613 -31.52 9.78 -8.16
N ARG A 614 -31.48 10.99 -8.73
CA ARG A 614 -32.55 11.98 -8.56
C ARG A 614 -33.90 11.49 -9.12
N ALA A 615 -33.88 10.71 -10.21
CA ALA A 615 -35.08 10.08 -10.77
C ALA A 615 -35.61 8.95 -9.88
N ARG A 616 -34.72 8.20 -9.20
CA ARG A 616 -35.10 7.09 -8.31
C ARG A 616 -35.58 7.56 -6.94
N GLU A 617 -34.91 8.57 -6.37
CA GLU A 617 -35.14 9.09 -5.01
C GLU A 617 -35.19 10.65 -5.04
N PRO A 618 -36.32 11.25 -5.46
CA PRO A 618 -36.40 12.71 -5.66
C PRO A 618 -36.38 13.52 -4.35
N ASN A 619 -36.90 12.96 -3.25
CA ASN A 619 -37.10 13.67 -1.97
C ASN A 619 -36.00 13.36 -0.94
N LEU A 620 -34.80 13.00 -1.38
CA LEU A 620 -33.72 12.59 -0.50
C LEU A 620 -33.11 13.79 0.25
N ASN A 621 -33.11 13.76 1.59
CA ASN A 621 -32.34 14.71 2.40
C ASN A 621 -30.84 14.34 2.41
N LEU A 622 -30.10 14.83 1.42
CA LEU A 622 -28.66 14.60 1.31
C LEU A 622 -27.86 15.32 2.41
N LYS A 623 -28.36 16.44 2.95
CA LYS A 623 -27.68 17.22 3.99
C LYS A 623 -27.54 16.40 5.26
N GLY A 624 -28.65 15.83 5.76
CA GLY A 624 -28.64 14.97 6.95
C GLY A 624 -27.75 13.74 6.79
N TYR A 625 -27.78 13.11 5.61
CA TYR A 625 -26.93 11.94 5.31
C TYR A 625 -25.43 12.25 5.34
N LEU A 626 -25.00 13.42 4.85
CA LEU A 626 -23.58 13.77 4.70
C LEU A 626 -22.99 14.51 5.91
N GLN A 627 -23.79 15.31 6.63
CA GLN A 627 -23.31 16.19 7.70
C GLN A 627 -22.56 15.43 8.80
N ASN A 628 -23.09 14.28 9.23
CA ASN A 628 -22.49 13.46 10.29
C ASN A 628 -21.56 12.36 9.74
N ALA A 629 -21.40 12.22 8.41
CA ALA A 629 -20.61 11.14 7.82
C ALA A 629 -19.13 11.20 8.22
N TYR A 630 -18.53 12.40 8.14
CA TYR A 630 -17.11 12.65 8.41
C TYR A 630 -16.84 13.29 9.79
N ALA A 631 -17.77 13.17 10.73
CA ALA A 631 -17.45 13.46 12.13
C ALA A 631 -16.45 12.43 12.66
N HIS A 632 -15.49 12.89 13.48
CA HIS A 632 -14.47 12.01 14.06
C HIS A 632 -15.17 10.89 14.87
N PRO A 633 -14.78 9.60 14.73
CA PRO A 633 -15.51 8.47 15.32
C PRO A 633 -15.78 8.60 16.82
N VAL A 634 -14.84 9.23 17.53
CA VAL A 634 -14.91 9.48 18.97
C VAL A 634 -16.08 10.38 19.39
N PHE A 635 -16.59 11.24 18.50
CA PHE A 635 -17.76 12.06 18.78
C PHE A 635 -19.07 11.29 18.58
N LYS A 636 -19.10 10.32 17.65
CA LYS A 636 -20.29 9.48 17.40
C LYS A 636 -20.57 8.51 18.55
N GLU A 637 -19.53 7.81 19.02
CA GLU A 637 -19.64 6.84 20.12
C GLU A 637 -20.03 7.45 21.49
N ALA A 638 -20.02 8.77 21.61
CA ALA A 638 -20.40 9.47 22.83
C ALA A 638 -21.89 9.86 22.85
N ASP A 639 -22.53 9.93 21.70
CA ASP A 639 -23.92 10.37 21.54
C ASP A 639 -24.89 9.18 21.31
N ASP A 640 -24.39 7.95 21.11
CA ASP A 640 -25.19 6.69 21.09
C ASP A 640 -25.92 6.38 22.44
N GLY A 641 -25.96 7.33 23.38
CA GLY A 641 -26.74 7.28 24.61
C GLY A 641 -27.95 8.23 24.64
N ASP A 642 -28.05 9.16 23.68
CA ASP A 642 -29.09 10.18 23.62
C ASP A 642 -29.55 10.33 22.14
N GLU A 643 -30.33 9.37 21.66
CA GLU A 643 -30.90 9.34 20.29
C GLU A 643 -31.86 10.52 19.99
N ASP A 644 -32.19 11.34 21.00
CA ASP A 644 -33.18 12.42 20.91
C ASP A 644 -32.59 13.80 20.51
N GLU A 645 -31.26 13.99 20.50
CA GLU A 645 -30.65 15.30 20.14
C GLU A 645 -30.46 15.52 18.62
N ASP A 646 -30.41 14.45 17.82
CA ASP A 646 -30.16 14.52 16.37
C ASP A 646 -31.38 15.04 15.56
N GLU A 647 -32.61 14.83 16.03
CA GLU A 647 -33.82 15.41 15.43
C GLU A 647 -33.98 16.91 15.74
N ILE A 648 -33.57 17.36 16.92
CA ILE A 648 -33.79 18.76 17.36
C ILE A 648 -32.73 19.71 16.75
N LEU A 649 -31.52 19.23 16.48
CA LEU A 649 -30.46 20.01 15.81
C LEU A 649 -30.63 20.11 14.30
N SER A 650 -31.26 19.10 13.68
CA SER A 650 -31.53 19.10 12.23
C SER A 650 -32.65 20.09 11.86
N GLU A 651 -33.74 20.18 12.63
CA GLU A 651 -34.81 21.16 12.39
C GLU A 651 -34.39 22.62 12.62
N LYS A 652 -33.47 22.89 13.57
CA LYS A 652 -33.02 24.26 13.89
C LYS A 652 -32.08 24.88 12.85
N LEU A 653 -31.49 24.07 11.96
CA LEU A 653 -30.49 24.48 10.96
C LEU A 653 -31.01 24.41 9.52
N GLU A 654 -32.28 24.07 9.31
CA GLU A 654 -32.95 24.21 8.01
C GLU A 654 -33.30 25.68 7.69
N SER A 655 -33.28 26.58 8.69
CA SER A 655 -33.71 27.97 8.54
C SER A 655 -32.61 29.04 8.33
N GLU A 656 -31.31 28.71 8.32
CA GLU A 656 -30.25 29.70 8.08
C GLU A 656 -29.22 29.22 7.06
N SER A 657 -29.47 29.53 5.79
CA SER A 657 -28.39 29.85 4.83
C SER A 657 -28.42 31.35 4.55
N VAL A 658 -28.37 32.15 5.63
CA VAL A 658 -28.17 33.59 5.51
C VAL A 658 -26.69 33.79 5.20
N LEU A 659 -26.38 34.50 4.11
CA LEU A 659 -25.03 34.98 3.82
C LEU A 659 -24.48 35.67 5.06
N VAL A 660 -23.55 35.01 5.78
CA VAL A 660 -22.84 35.64 6.89
C VAL A 660 -22.02 36.80 6.29
N PRO A 661 -22.30 38.07 6.66
CA PRO A 661 -21.54 39.19 6.14
C PRO A 661 -20.07 39.00 6.51
N THR A 662 -19.17 39.13 5.53
CA THR A 662 -17.73 39.04 5.80
C THR A 662 -17.36 40.04 6.90
N LYS A 663 -16.70 39.60 7.98
CA LYS A 663 -16.22 40.49 9.05
C LYS A 663 -15.13 41.45 8.58
N ARG A 664 -14.61 41.24 7.36
CA ARG A 664 -13.64 42.10 6.68
C ARG A 664 -14.17 43.52 6.53
N GLN A 665 -13.59 44.45 7.27
CA GLN A 665 -13.64 45.86 6.92
C GLN A 665 -12.63 46.12 5.80
N SER A 666 -13.08 46.77 4.72
CA SER A 666 -12.19 47.26 3.66
C SER A 666 -11.19 48.25 4.27
N ARG A 667 -9.98 47.78 4.61
CA ARG A 667 -8.89 48.66 5.03
C ARG A 667 -8.36 49.38 3.79
N ARG A 668 -8.95 50.53 3.48
CA ARG A 668 -8.45 51.42 2.43
C ARG A 668 -7.17 52.18 2.82
N ASN A 669 -6.72 52.10 4.07
CA ASN A 669 -5.52 52.79 4.54
C ASN A 669 -4.62 51.87 5.39
N THR A 670 -3.47 51.48 4.84
CA THR A 670 -2.32 50.97 5.62
C THR A 670 -1.11 51.85 5.27
N PRO A 671 -0.51 52.60 6.22
CA PRO A 671 0.82 53.16 6.03
C PRO A 671 1.84 52.11 6.46
N ALA A 672 2.21 51.21 5.54
CA ALA A 672 3.39 50.38 5.69
C ALA A 672 4.00 50.17 4.29
N PRO A 673 5.18 50.73 4.00
CA PRO A 673 5.78 50.60 2.68
C PRO A 673 6.23 49.15 2.48
N SER A 674 5.62 48.47 1.51
CA SER A 674 6.17 47.23 0.97
C SER A 674 7.48 47.55 0.26
N ARG A 675 8.60 47.06 0.81
CA ARG A 675 9.83 46.90 0.04
C ARG A 675 9.57 45.82 -1.01
N ILE A 676 9.14 46.22 -2.19
CA ILE A 676 9.31 45.60 -3.52
C ILE A 676 8.36 46.41 -4.42
N SER A 677 8.86 47.49 -4.99
CA SER A 677 8.23 48.19 -6.11
C SER A 677 9.25 48.26 -7.24
N GLY A 678 8.88 47.68 -8.38
CA GLY A 678 9.75 47.58 -9.54
C GLY A 678 9.07 46.86 -10.69
N ALA A 679 7.94 47.40 -11.17
CA ALA A 679 7.56 47.38 -12.59
C ALA A 679 6.21 48.11 -12.76
N SER A 680 6.23 49.07 -13.67
CA SER A 680 5.20 50.01 -14.10
C SER A 680 3.89 49.39 -14.61
N SER A 681 2.77 50.07 -14.34
CA SER A 681 1.53 50.00 -15.15
C SER A 681 1.37 51.31 -15.94
N PRO A 682 0.78 51.30 -17.17
CA PRO A 682 0.54 52.52 -17.93
C PRO A 682 -0.72 53.24 -17.43
N SER A 683 -0.66 54.56 -17.50
CA SER A 683 -1.64 55.55 -17.06
C SER A 683 -2.93 55.55 -17.90
N LEU A 684 -4.06 55.75 -17.22
CA LEU A 684 -5.35 56.14 -17.81
C LEU A 684 -5.64 57.59 -17.41
N THR A 685 -5.93 58.42 -18.41
CA THR A 685 -6.12 59.88 -18.40
C THR A 685 -7.39 60.36 -17.68
N GLU A 686 -7.27 61.49 -16.99
CA GLU A 686 -8.33 62.22 -16.28
C GLU A 686 -9.32 62.98 -17.19
N ALA A 687 -10.60 62.86 -16.81
CA ALA A 687 -11.67 63.86 -16.70
C ALA A 687 -11.74 65.10 -17.63
N ILE A 688 -12.94 65.30 -18.21
CA ILE A 688 -13.52 66.64 -18.45
C ILE A 688 -14.91 66.69 -17.81
N LYS A 689 -15.08 67.57 -16.82
CA LYS A 689 -16.37 68.06 -16.29
C LYS A 689 -16.81 69.29 -17.09
N LYS A 690 -18.09 69.40 -17.44
CA LYS A 690 -18.78 70.67 -17.70
C LYS A 690 -20.14 70.68 -17.00
N HIS A 691 -20.39 71.75 -16.24
CA HIS A 691 -21.65 72.10 -15.57
C HIS A 691 -22.68 72.67 -16.56
N PRO A 692 -24.00 72.58 -16.29
CA PRO A 692 -25.04 73.51 -16.79
C PRO A 692 -25.13 74.72 -15.83
N GLU A 693 -25.58 75.94 -16.15
CA GLU A 693 -26.76 76.48 -16.88
C GLU A 693 -26.58 78.04 -16.89
N PRO A 694 -27.50 78.92 -17.37
CA PRO A 694 -28.94 78.76 -17.63
C PRO A 694 -29.35 78.53 -19.09
#